data_AF-A0A1G3UH36-F1
#
_entry.id   AF-A0A1G3UH36-F1
#
_cell.length_a   1.000
_cell.length_b   1.000
_cell.length_c   1.000
_cell.angle_alpha   90.00
_cell.angle_beta   90.00
_cell.angle_gamma   90.00
#
_symmetry.space_group_name_H-M   'P 1'
#
loop_
_entity.id
_entity.type
_entity.pdbx_description
1 polymer ?
#
loop_
_entity_poly.entity_id
_entity_poly.type
_entity_poly.pdbx_seq_one_letter_code
_entity_poly.pdbx_strand_id
1 'polypeptide(L)'
;MLKLLLLFIIAFSSIIADDKVGVYATTIETKDNIVKADGEVVVTYRDYHLSAKRAIYNRNSGELELFDDIRATQGESVKLLGEYAKLNIAQKERVFKPFYMLEKNSNVWLSGGEGYSKDNDLHVESGIVSGCDPNNPLWKMEFTSSDYNSETMWLNLYNARLYIYDILVFYTPYFGYSLDTARRSGLLPPMVGLSNKEGFYYEQPIFIAEQNWWDLEIKPQIRANRGAGVYSTFRFVDSSISKGSLTAGYFKEKESYFLDSSLANKKHYGFNFLYENSDFANQWFDTSFEGQSGLYMDIVNMNDVDYINLSTNDTTKNVTATQLLSRVNTFYNTDNDYIGAYFKYYKDLTLDSNENTLQNLPSIHYHRYLDSFLDNYFLYNIDVKSNNYYRDVGKNAIQTDINIPLTLQTSLFDEFMNVSYKSYIYAQHTAFNAKENIVTADEYNNGFFARNYHSLTLSSQLTRAYDDITHVIDFGGRYQFAGSELEDGYYDEKRDYCSIKANKTEPICEFYNIADIEENMQLYFSQYLYDISGKQIVYHKLSQNFSYEDAGSEVGELENELDYQINDSLNFYNNMFYNYDENAFSKNFNKILYTNSSFDISLSHMYKNSFLPYTVKTSPITSYVTSTINYKYNKRYSYRFRQDYDLERNEKKSLEIGFLYQKRCWDFGLTYLENNRPVLNKNGVSDSIYDRYIYVTIRLKPIMKQDGGLSGFVYRLPDRNEIN
;
A
#
# COMPACT_ATOMS: atom_id res chain seq x y z
N MET A 1 54.49 13.03 -36.04
CA MET A 1 53.41 12.35 -35.31
C MET A 1 53.64 10.84 -35.31
N LEU A 2 54.73 10.38 -34.68
CA LEU A 2 55.17 8.98 -34.68
C LEU A 2 55.45 8.49 -33.24
N LYS A 3 54.75 9.07 -32.26
CA LYS A 3 54.85 8.73 -30.83
C LYS A 3 53.52 8.29 -30.20
N LEU A 4 52.42 8.25 -30.96
CA LEU A 4 51.11 7.78 -30.47
C LEU A 4 50.73 6.38 -30.93
N LEU A 5 51.46 5.77 -31.88
CA LEU A 5 51.12 4.45 -32.43
C LEU A 5 51.77 3.27 -31.69
N LEU A 6 52.66 3.53 -30.72
CA LEU A 6 53.36 2.49 -29.94
C LEU A 6 52.65 2.14 -28.61
N LEU A 7 51.57 2.86 -28.25
CA LEU A 7 50.78 2.61 -27.05
C LEU A 7 49.55 1.70 -27.30
N PHE A 8 49.29 1.32 -28.55
CA PHE A 8 48.13 0.48 -28.91
C PHE A 8 48.48 -0.99 -29.25
N ILE A 9 49.76 -1.39 -29.13
CA ILE A 9 50.21 -2.77 -29.44
C ILE A 9 50.59 -3.56 -28.17
N ILE A 10 50.49 -2.97 -26.97
CA ILE A 10 50.75 -3.68 -25.68
C ILE A 10 49.43 -4.13 -25.00
N ALA A 11 48.29 -3.98 -25.66
CA ALA A 11 46.99 -4.35 -25.10
C ALA A 11 46.31 -5.46 -25.93
N PHE A 12 46.99 -6.57 -26.22
CA PHE A 12 46.35 -7.84 -26.59
C PHE A 12 47.37 -9.00 -26.53
N SER A 13 47.94 -9.19 -25.34
CA SER A 13 48.34 -10.52 -24.91
C SER A 13 47.50 -10.85 -23.68
N SER A 14 46.24 -11.19 -23.91
CA SER A 14 45.48 -11.98 -22.95
C SER A 14 46.25 -13.29 -22.83
N ILE A 15 47.15 -13.33 -21.86
CA ILE A 15 47.82 -14.54 -21.42
C ILE A 15 46.68 -15.48 -21.06
N ILE A 16 46.47 -16.52 -21.87
CA ILE A 16 45.80 -17.73 -21.43
C ILE A 16 46.77 -18.33 -20.42
N ALA A 17 46.74 -17.79 -19.21
CA ALA A 17 47.42 -18.38 -18.08
C ALA A 17 46.56 -19.59 -17.76
N ASP A 18 47.08 -20.76 -18.10
CA ASP A 18 46.57 -22.02 -17.56
C ASP A 18 46.46 -21.84 -16.04
N ASP A 19 45.26 -22.00 -15.47
CA ASP A 19 45.00 -21.66 -14.08
C ASP A 19 45.87 -22.55 -13.17
N LYS A 20 46.95 -21.97 -12.62
CA LYS A 20 47.92 -22.73 -11.84
C LYS A 20 47.42 -22.94 -10.43
N VAL A 21 47.49 -24.18 -9.97
CA VAL A 21 47.31 -24.53 -8.56
C VAL A 21 48.58 -24.15 -7.80
N GLY A 22 48.50 -23.13 -6.94
CA GLY A 22 49.58 -22.73 -6.04
C GLY A 22 49.48 -23.52 -4.74
N VAL A 23 50.55 -24.25 -4.36
CA VAL A 23 50.64 -24.95 -3.07
C VAL A 23 51.82 -24.37 -2.29
N TYR A 24 51.55 -23.86 -1.09
CA TYR A 24 52.51 -23.26 -0.18
C TYR A 24 52.46 -24.01 1.15
N ALA A 25 53.60 -24.34 1.74
CA ALA A 25 53.68 -25.02 3.04
C ALA A 25 55.08 -24.85 3.63
N THR A 26 55.25 -25.24 4.90
CA THR A 26 56.56 -25.25 5.56
C THR A 26 57.51 -26.25 4.91
N THR A 27 57.03 -27.44 4.59
CA THR A 27 57.78 -28.47 3.87
C THR A 27 56.99 -28.95 2.66
N ILE A 28 57.68 -29.11 1.53
CA ILE A 28 57.11 -29.64 0.29
C ILE A 28 58.06 -30.68 -0.27
N GLU A 29 57.58 -31.91 -0.40
CA GLU A 29 58.27 -33.01 -1.06
C GLU A 29 57.54 -33.35 -2.36
N THR A 30 58.28 -33.46 -3.47
CA THR A 30 57.70 -33.84 -4.76
C THR A 30 58.38 -35.11 -5.27
N LYS A 31 57.60 -36.18 -5.48
CA LYS A 31 58.07 -37.45 -6.04
C LYS A 31 57.00 -38.02 -6.97
N ASP A 32 57.41 -38.47 -8.16
CA ASP A 32 56.52 -39.13 -9.14
C ASP A 32 55.23 -38.34 -9.45
N ASN A 33 55.34 -37.01 -9.63
CA ASN A 33 54.22 -36.07 -9.83
C ASN A 33 53.21 -35.96 -8.67
N ILE A 34 53.53 -36.51 -7.50
CA ILE A 34 52.79 -36.32 -6.26
C ILE A 34 53.54 -35.29 -5.41
N VAL A 35 52.86 -34.21 -5.06
CA VAL A 35 53.32 -33.16 -4.15
C VAL A 35 52.74 -33.46 -2.78
N LYS A 36 53.60 -33.68 -1.78
CA LYS A 36 53.21 -33.78 -0.37
C LYS A 36 53.64 -32.50 0.33
N ALA A 37 52.70 -31.83 0.97
CA ALA A 37 52.93 -30.57 1.67
C ALA A 37 52.52 -30.73 3.15
N ASP A 38 53.36 -30.25 4.06
CA ASP A 38 53.16 -30.35 5.51
C ASP A 38 53.56 -29.04 6.23
N GLY A 39 52.89 -28.75 7.34
CA GLY A 39 53.12 -27.56 8.17
C GLY A 39 52.45 -26.31 7.59
N GLU A 40 51.18 -26.12 7.93
CA GLU A 40 50.34 -24.98 7.52
C GLU A 40 50.28 -24.81 5.99
N VAL A 41 49.64 -25.78 5.33
CA VAL A 41 49.48 -25.77 3.88
C VAL A 41 48.42 -24.75 3.48
N VAL A 42 48.74 -23.94 2.48
CA VAL A 42 47.80 -23.06 1.79
C VAL A 42 47.79 -23.43 0.31
N VAL A 43 46.61 -23.72 -0.23
CA VAL A 43 46.38 -23.95 -1.65
C VAL A 43 45.53 -22.83 -2.23
N THR A 44 45.99 -22.25 -3.34
CA THR A 44 45.26 -21.24 -4.09
C THR A 44 44.99 -21.73 -5.51
N TYR A 45 43.74 -21.59 -5.94
CA TYR A 45 43.32 -21.92 -7.30
C TYR A 45 42.13 -21.04 -7.69
N ARG A 46 42.32 -20.15 -8.67
CA ARG A 46 41.32 -19.12 -9.03
C ARG A 46 40.83 -18.34 -7.79
N ASP A 47 39.55 -18.46 -7.47
CA ASP A 47 38.84 -17.86 -6.33
C ASP A 47 38.78 -18.78 -5.09
N TYR A 48 39.39 -19.96 -5.15
CA TYR A 48 39.52 -20.88 -4.03
C TYR A 48 40.77 -20.59 -3.21
N HIS A 49 40.56 -20.40 -1.91
CA HIS A 49 41.61 -20.34 -0.90
C HIS A 49 41.37 -21.45 0.12
N LEU A 50 42.26 -22.43 0.13
CA LEU A 50 42.18 -23.60 0.99
C LEU A 50 43.38 -23.60 1.96
N SER A 51 43.17 -23.92 3.22
CA SER A 51 44.23 -24.19 4.19
C SER A 51 43.99 -25.50 4.90
N ALA A 52 45.05 -26.22 5.25
CA ALA A 52 45.01 -27.47 6.02
C ALA A 52 46.37 -27.73 6.68
N LYS A 53 46.46 -28.69 7.61
CA LYS A 53 47.78 -29.07 8.16
C LYS A 53 48.65 -29.81 7.16
N ARG A 54 48.02 -30.63 6.30
CA ARG A 54 48.70 -31.44 5.29
C ARG A 54 47.92 -31.48 4.00
N ALA A 55 48.62 -31.58 2.88
CA ALA A 55 48.03 -31.78 1.56
C ALA A 55 48.81 -32.76 0.71
N ILE A 56 48.09 -33.51 -0.12
CA ILE A 56 48.65 -34.39 -1.15
C ILE A 56 48.03 -33.96 -2.48
N TYR A 57 48.85 -33.53 -3.43
CA TYR A 57 48.40 -33.12 -4.76
C TYR A 57 49.05 -33.97 -5.85
N ASN A 58 48.23 -34.74 -6.58
CA ASN A 58 48.65 -35.51 -7.73
C ASN A 58 48.49 -34.68 -9.01
N ARG A 59 49.61 -34.27 -9.60
CA ARG A 59 49.63 -33.43 -10.81
C ARG A 59 49.11 -34.14 -12.06
N ASN A 60 49.11 -35.48 -12.10
CA ASN A 60 48.61 -36.24 -13.25
C ASN A 60 47.09 -36.33 -13.26
N SER A 61 46.48 -36.64 -12.10
CA SER A 61 45.02 -36.78 -11.98
C SER A 61 44.30 -35.48 -11.61
N GLY A 62 45.04 -34.44 -11.19
CA GLY A 62 44.47 -33.19 -10.67
C GLY A 62 43.79 -33.36 -9.31
N GLU A 63 44.12 -34.43 -8.58
CA GLU A 63 43.52 -34.77 -7.30
C GLU A 63 44.29 -34.12 -6.14
N LEU A 64 43.59 -33.34 -5.33
CA LEU A 64 44.08 -32.68 -4.13
C LEU A 64 43.36 -33.24 -2.91
N GLU A 65 44.10 -33.85 -2.00
CA GLU A 65 43.62 -34.25 -0.68
C GLU A 65 44.17 -33.31 0.38
N LEU A 66 43.31 -32.90 1.31
CA LEU A 66 43.62 -32.04 2.44
C LEU A 66 43.27 -32.79 3.74
N PHE A 67 44.10 -32.61 4.76
CA PHE A 67 43.95 -33.30 6.05
C PHE A 67 44.15 -32.32 7.21
N ASP A 68 43.26 -32.42 8.20
CA ASP A 68 43.22 -31.73 9.49
C ASP A 68 43.11 -30.20 9.41
N ASP A 69 42.24 -29.59 10.24
CA ASP A 69 41.98 -28.13 10.31
C ASP A 69 41.78 -27.49 8.92
N ILE A 70 40.92 -28.12 8.11
CA ILE A 70 40.66 -27.65 6.75
C ILE A 70 39.79 -26.40 6.83
N ARG A 71 40.22 -25.33 6.16
CA ARG A 71 39.44 -24.12 5.97
C ARG A 71 39.45 -23.76 4.50
N ALA A 72 38.28 -23.71 3.90
CA ALA A 72 38.11 -23.40 2.49
C ALA A 72 37.22 -22.18 2.34
N THR A 73 37.62 -21.28 1.46
CA THR A 73 36.80 -20.13 1.04
C THR A 73 36.72 -20.13 -0.47
N GLN A 74 35.51 -19.99 -1.00
CA GLN A 74 35.26 -19.79 -2.42
C GLN A 74 34.70 -18.38 -2.60
N GLY A 75 35.50 -17.49 -3.21
CA GLY A 75 35.16 -16.07 -3.34
C GLY A 75 34.83 -15.41 -2.00
N GLU A 76 33.82 -14.55 -1.97
CA GLU A 76 33.36 -13.92 -0.72
C GLU A 76 32.18 -14.64 -0.07
N SER A 77 31.49 -15.55 -0.75
CA SER A 77 30.15 -16.04 -0.40
C SER A 77 30.13 -17.31 0.45
N VAL A 78 31.04 -18.27 0.22
CA VAL A 78 31.02 -19.58 0.91
C VAL A 78 32.26 -19.80 1.76
N LYS A 79 32.06 -20.21 3.01
CA LYS A 79 33.11 -20.70 3.92
C LYS A 79 32.85 -22.15 4.27
N LEU A 80 33.89 -22.97 4.28
CA LEU A 80 33.82 -24.38 4.65
C LEU A 80 34.93 -24.72 5.65
N LEU A 81 34.60 -25.53 6.65
CA LEU A 81 35.49 -26.09 7.64
C LEU A 81 35.35 -27.62 7.63
N GLY A 82 36.41 -28.37 7.91
CA GLY A 82 36.35 -29.83 7.97
C GLY A 82 37.66 -30.49 8.40
N GLU A 83 37.68 -31.82 8.43
CA GLU A 83 38.88 -32.61 8.79
C GLU A 83 39.52 -33.32 7.61
N TYR A 84 38.73 -33.77 6.63
CA TYR A 84 39.22 -34.35 5.38
C TYR A 84 38.47 -33.75 4.20
N ALA A 85 39.22 -33.41 3.14
CA ALA A 85 38.64 -32.98 1.87
C ALA A 85 39.43 -33.57 0.71
N LYS A 86 38.73 -34.05 -0.31
CA LYS A 86 39.30 -34.53 -1.56
C LYS A 86 38.66 -33.78 -2.72
N LEU A 87 39.49 -33.13 -3.53
CA LEU A 87 39.05 -32.30 -4.64
C LEU A 87 39.71 -32.80 -5.93
N ASN A 88 38.92 -33.12 -6.95
CA ASN A 88 39.42 -33.32 -8.30
C ASN A 88 39.15 -32.05 -9.11
N ILE A 89 40.21 -31.33 -9.44
CA ILE A 89 40.12 -30.02 -10.10
C ILE A 89 39.62 -30.16 -11.55
N ALA A 90 40.03 -31.23 -12.24
CA ALA A 90 39.66 -31.48 -13.63
C ALA A 90 38.19 -31.94 -13.78
N GLN A 91 37.74 -32.80 -12.87
CA GLN A 91 36.38 -33.34 -12.85
C GLN A 91 35.38 -32.47 -12.08
N LYS A 92 35.87 -31.44 -11.36
CA LYS A 92 35.10 -30.58 -10.45
C LYS A 92 34.33 -31.36 -9.38
N GLU A 93 34.89 -32.48 -8.94
CA GLU A 93 34.31 -33.31 -7.88
C GLU A 93 34.99 -33.01 -6.54
N ARG A 94 34.21 -32.98 -5.47
CA ARG A 94 34.68 -32.63 -4.13
C ARG A 94 34.00 -33.52 -3.10
N VAL A 95 34.78 -34.07 -2.18
CA VAL A 95 34.29 -34.84 -1.04
C VAL A 95 34.78 -34.17 0.22
N PHE A 96 33.92 -34.00 1.22
CA PHE A 96 34.25 -33.40 2.52
C PHE A 96 33.72 -34.27 3.66
N LYS A 97 34.55 -34.58 4.66
CA LYS A 97 34.18 -35.42 5.82
C LYS A 97 34.93 -35.07 7.10
N PRO A 98 34.25 -34.87 8.24
CA PRO A 98 32.99 -34.13 8.33
C PRO A 98 33.18 -32.68 7.86
N PHE A 99 32.09 -31.95 7.64
CA PHE A 99 32.17 -30.56 7.22
C PHE A 99 31.11 -29.65 7.85
N TYR A 100 31.48 -28.37 7.91
CA TYR A 100 30.60 -27.24 8.21
C TYR A 100 30.73 -26.23 7.08
N MET A 101 29.62 -25.83 6.47
CA MET A 101 29.55 -24.85 5.40
C MET A 101 28.69 -23.67 5.84
N LEU A 102 29.11 -22.44 5.56
CA LEU A 102 28.35 -21.21 5.76
C LEU A 102 28.24 -20.48 4.41
N GLU A 103 27.01 -20.26 3.96
CA GLU A 103 26.70 -19.31 2.89
C GLU A 103 26.42 -17.94 3.55
N LYS A 104 27.24 -16.95 3.22
CA LYS A 104 27.25 -15.66 3.91
C LYS A 104 26.15 -14.71 3.50
N ASN A 105 25.67 -14.76 2.26
CA ASN A 105 24.64 -13.85 1.76
C ASN A 105 23.29 -14.14 2.45
N SER A 106 22.92 -15.41 2.47
CA SER A 106 21.74 -15.97 3.12
C SER A 106 21.90 -16.10 4.64
N ASN A 107 23.15 -16.09 5.13
CA ASN A 107 23.51 -16.34 6.53
C ASN A 107 23.08 -17.74 7.04
N VAL A 108 22.96 -18.70 6.14
CA VAL A 108 22.59 -20.09 6.43
C VAL A 108 23.83 -20.96 6.48
N TRP A 109 23.91 -21.81 7.50
CA TRP A 109 24.95 -22.82 7.61
C TRP A 109 24.39 -24.23 7.57
N LEU A 110 25.21 -25.15 7.06
CA LEU A 110 24.95 -26.56 6.86
C LEU A 110 26.11 -27.36 7.45
N SER A 111 25.82 -28.38 8.26
CA SER A 111 26.83 -29.28 8.82
C SER A 111 26.42 -30.71 8.55
N GLY A 112 27.35 -31.56 8.12
CA GLY A 112 27.07 -32.94 7.73
C GLY A 112 28.25 -33.88 7.94
N GLY A 113 27.94 -35.18 7.98
CA GLY A 113 28.96 -36.24 8.13
C GLY A 113 29.80 -36.43 6.88
N GLU A 114 29.14 -36.42 5.71
CA GLU A 114 29.78 -36.55 4.40
C GLU A 114 29.05 -35.67 3.39
N GLY A 115 29.81 -34.90 2.61
CA GLY A 115 29.31 -34.12 1.50
C GLY A 115 30.03 -34.50 0.21
N TYR A 116 29.29 -34.77 -0.85
CA TYR A 116 29.79 -34.96 -2.20
C TYR A 116 29.26 -33.83 -3.08
N SER A 117 30.15 -33.08 -3.72
CA SER A 117 29.78 -32.03 -4.66
C SER A 117 30.36 -32.29 -6.04
N LYS A 118 29.55 -32.02 -7.06
CA LYS A 118 29.92 -32.09 -8.47
C LYS A 118 29.35 -30.86 -9.19
N ASP A 119 30.22 -30.14 -9.89
CA ASP A 119 29.89 -28.83 -10.48
C ASP A 119 29.29 -27.86 -9.42
N ASN A 120 27.98 -27.62 -9.49
CA ASN A 120 27.23 -26.71 -8.61
C ASN A 120 26.31 -27.45 -7.62
N ASP A 121 26.23 -28.78 -7.72
CA ASP A 121 25.39 -29.60 -6.85
C ASP A 121 26.22 -30.14 -5.68
N LEU A 122 25.63 -30.10 -4.48
CA LEU A 122 26.18 -30.64 -3.25
C LEU A 122 25.14 -31.59 -2.64
N HIS A 123 25.46 -32.87 -2.60
CA HIS A 123 24.74 -33.89 -1.88
C HIS A 123 25.34 -34.08 -0.48
N VAL A 124 24.49 -34.18 0.54
CA VAL A 124 24.93 -34.34 1.94
C VAL A 124 24.23 -35.53 2.57
N GLU A 125 25.03 -36.48 3.08
CA GLU A 125 24.56 -37.65 3.81
C GLU A 125 24.36 -37.29 5.28
N SER A 126 23.10 -36.97 5.63
CA SER A 126 22.64 -36.52 6.94
C SER A 126 23.33 -35.26 7.49
N GLY A 127 22.57 -34.47 8.23
CA GLY A 127 23.14 -33.24 8.77
C GLY A 127 22.12 -32.31 9.41
N ILE A 128 22.59 -31.09 9.66
CA ILE A 128 21.84 -30.02 10.30
C ILE A 128 21.98 -28.75 9.47
N VAL A 129 20.88 -28.02 9.29
CA VAL A 129 20.88 -26.68 8.71
C VAL A 129 20.21 -25.68 9.65
N SER A 130 20.74 -24.45 9.71
CA SER A 130 20.12 -23.34 10.44
C SER A 130 20.60 -21.97 9.95
N GLY A 131 19.78 -20.95 10.17
CA GLY A 131 20.17 -19.53 10.08
C GLY A 131 20.60 -18.91 11.41
N CYS A 132 20.56 -19.66 12.52
CA CYS A 132 20.92 -19.18 13.86
C CYS A 132 22.42 -19.28 14.15
N ASP A 133 22.82 -18.92 15.37
CA ASP A 133 24.18 -19.15 15.86
C ASP A 133 24.49 -20.67 15.84
N PRO A 134 25.61 -21.11 15.23
CA PRO A 134 25.96 -22.53 15.17
C PRO A 134 26.18 -23.20 16.53
N ASN A 135 26.63 -22.46 17.54
CA ASN A 135 26.94 -23.02 18.86
C ASN A 135 25.69 -23.26 19.70
N ASN A 136 24.65 -22.44 19.50
CA ASN A 136 23.38 -22.55 20.22
C ASN A 136 22.22 -22.07 19.33
N PRO A 137 21.83 -22.89 18.33
CA PRO A 137 20.78 -22.51 17.39
C PRO A 137 19.41 -22.59 18.07
N LEU A 138 18.67 -21.48 18.04
CA LEU A 138 17.29 -21.47 18.54
C LEU A 138 16.38 -22.36 17.70
N TRP A 139 16.60 -22.42 16.40
CA TRP A 139 15.96 -23.40 15.54
C TRP A 139 17.02 -24.10 14.69
N LYS A 140 16.82 -25.38 14.43
CA LYS A 140 17.66 -26.19 13.54
C LYS A 140 16.80 -27.22 12.83
N MET A 141 17.16 -27.57 11.60
CA MET A 141 16.52 -28.67 10.88
C MET A 141 17.52 -29.79 10.70
N GLU A 142 17.21 -30.95 11.28
CA GLU A 142 17.93 -32.19 11.01
C GLU A 142 17.35 -32.87 9.78
N PHE A 143 18.18 -33.50 8.95
CA PHE A 143 17.75 -34.19 7.74
C PHE A 143 18.55 -35.48 7.54
N THR A 144 17.98 -36.40 6.76
CA THR A 144 18.64 -37.68 6.41
C THR A 144 19.45 -37.61 5.13
N SER A 145 19.03 -36.77 4.19
CA SER A 145 19.79 -36.39 2.99
C SER A 145 19.42 -34.98 2.58
N SER A 146 20.32 -34.31 1.87
CA SER A 146 20.10 -32.96 1.36
C SER A 146 20.75 -32.79 -0.01
N ASP A 147 20.08 -32.07 -0.90
CA ASP A 147 20.63 -31.62 -2.18
C ASP A 147 20.63 -30.09 -2.20
N TYR A 148 21.81 -29.49 -2.36
CA TYR A 148 21.98 -28.06 -2.49
C TYR A 148 22.58 -27.70 -3.84
N ASN A 149 21.93 -26.82 -4.58
CA ASN A 149 22.47 -26.29 -5.84
C ASN A 149 22.92 -24.84 -5.62
N SER A 150 24.22 -24.58 -5.79
CA SER A 150 24.83 -23.27 -5.48
C SER A 150 24.57 -22.19 -6.53
N GLU A 151 24.10 -22.55 -7.72
CA GLU A 151 23.75 -21.60 -8.78
C GLU A 151 22.32 -21.10 -8.63
N THR A 152 21.39 -22.03 -8.44
CA THR A 152 20.00 -21.72 -8.13
C THR A 152 19.78 -21.43 -6.66
N MET A 153 20.76 -21.53 -5.77
CA MET A 153 20.61 -21.29 -4.32
C MET A 153 19.46 -22.11 -3.68
N TRP A 154 19.11 -23.27 -4.25
CA TRP A 154 17.99 -24.10 -3.82
C TRP A 154 18.47 -25.23 -2.91
N LEU A 155 17.85 -25.34 -1.73
CA LEU A 155 18.17 -26.37 -0.75
C LEU A 155 16.98 -27.31 -0.54
N ASN A 156 17.19 -28.59 -0.86
CA ASN A 156 16.27 -29.69 -0.60
C ASN A 156 16.70 -30.46 0.64
N LEU A 157 15.79 -30.67 1.59
CA LEU A 157 16.00 -31.50 2.77
C LEU A 157 15.00 -32.66 2.78
N TYR A 158 15.47 -33.89 2.98
CA TYR A 158 14.61 -35.07 3.06
C TYR A 158 14.53 -35.63 4.48
N ASN A 159 13.31 -36.02 4.86
CA ASN A 159 12.94 -36.40 6.23
C ASN A 159 13.36 -35.32 7.24
N ALA A 160 13.09 -34.05 6.91
CA ALA A 160 13.47 -32.90 7.68
C ALA A 160 12.68 -32.84 9.00
N ARG A 161 13.41 -32.63 10.10
CA ARG A 161 12.89 -32.50 11.47
C ARG A 161 13.27 -31.12 11.98
N LEU A 162 12.30 -30.23 12.09
CA LEU A 162 12.49 -28.90 12.65
C LEU A 162 12.44 -28.98 14.18
N TYR A 163 13.54 -28.61 14.80
CA TYR A 163 13.67 -28.41 16.23
C TYR A 163 13.66 -26.93 16.55
N ILE A 164 12.91 -26.55 17.59
CA ILE A 164 13.10 -25.29 18.30
C ILE A 164 13.73 -25.64 19.64
N TYR A 165 14.94 -25.15 19.88
CA TYR A 165 15.85 -25.71 20.88
C TYR A 165 15.98 -27.23 20.69
N ASP A 166 15.59 -28.04 21.67
CA ASP A 166 15.61 -29.50 21.62
C ASP A 166 14.21 -30.11 21.41
N ILE A 167 13.20 -29.29 21.14
CA ILE A 167 11.81 -29.72 20.95
C ILE A 167 11.54 -29.90 19.45
N LEU A 168 11.22 -31.13 19.04
CA LEU A 168 10.74 -31.42 17.70
C LEU A 168 9.35 -30.80 17.51
N VAL A 169 9.25 -29.74 16.71
CA VAL A 169 7.99 -29.02 16.46
C VAL A 169 7.32 -29.42 15.16
N PHE A 170 8.09 -29.87 14.16
CA PHE A 170 7.54 -30.21 12.86
C PHE A 170 8.41 -31.24 12.13
N TYR A 171 7.76 -32.19 11.46
CA TYR A 171 8.39 -33.15 10.57
C TYR A 171 7.80 -33.00 9.17
N THR A 172 8.65 -33.05 8.15
CA THR A 172 8.22 -33.15 6.75
C THR A 172 9.09 -34.14 5.98
N PRO A 173 8.48 -35.00 5.13
CA PRO A 173 9.24 -35.87 4.23
C PRO A 173 10.16 -35.10 3.27
N TYR A 174 9.78 -33.89 2.89
CA TYR A 174 10.53 -33.02 1.99
C TYR A 174 10.36 -31.54 2.38
N PHE A 175 11.47 -30.80 2.44
CA PHE A 175 11.47 -29.36 2.66
C PHE A 175 12.44 -28.69 1.69
N GLY A 176 11.89 -27.95 0.73
CA GLY A 176 12.65 -27.15 -0.23
C GLY A 176 12.52 -25.66 0.11
N TYR A 177 13.64 -24.94 0.22
CA TYR A 177 13.61 -23.48 0.33
C TYR A 177 14.80 -22.83 -0.38
N SER A 178 14.61 -21.59 -0.81
CA SER A 178 15.66 -20.79 -1.44
C SER A 178 16.51 -20.08 -0.39
N LEU A 179 17.82 -20.07 -0.62
CA LEU A 179 18.77 -19.25 0.13
C LEU A 179 18.89 -17.81 -0.42
N ASP A 180 18.19 -17.52 -1.52
CA ASP A 180 18.13 -16.19 -2.13
C ASP A 180 16.72 -15.57 -2.06
N THR A 181 16.54 -14.43 -2.71
CA THR A 181 15.26 -13.73 -2.82
C THR A 181 14.57 -13.93 -4.16
N ALA A 182 15.07 -14.82 -5.02
CA ALA A 182 14.51 -15.07 -6.34
C ALA A 182 13.07 -15.62 -6.22
N ARG A 183 12.22 -15.17 -7.14
CA ARG A 183 10.80 -15.54 -7.19
C ARG A 183 10.65 -16.99 -7.64
N ARG A 184 9.92 -17.81 -6.88
CA ARG A 184 9.75 -19.25 -7.14
C ARG A 184 8.39 -19.75 -6.68
N SER A 185 7.91 -20.81 -7.32
CA SER A 185 6.73 -21.55 -6.89
C SER A 185 6.97 -22.27 -5.56
N GLY A 186 5.97 -22.31 -4.69
CA GLY A 186 6.05 -22.97 -3.40
C GLY A 186 4.84 -22.73 -2.51
N LEU A 187 4.84 -23.35 -1.33
CA LEU A 187 3.88 -23.06 -0.28
C LEU A 187 4.32 -21.81 0.48
N LEU A 188 3.43 -20.84 0.64
CA LEU A 188 3.67 -19.72 1.55
C LEU A 188 3.30 -20.15 2.99
N PRO A 189 3.75 -19.40 4.01
CA PRO A 189 3.36 -19.69 5.40
C PRO A 189 1.83 -19.78 5.54
N PRO A 190 1.31 -20.89 6.12
CA PRO A 190 -0.12 -21.03 6.34
C PRO A 190 -0.60 -20.07 7.43
N MET A 191 -1.90 -19.79 7.42
CA MET A 191 -2.58 -19.16 8.53
C MET A 191 -3.36 -20.21 9.30
N VAL A 192 -3.16 -20.26 10.62
CA VAL A 192 -3.83 -21.21 11.49
C VAL A 192 -4.56 -20.44 12.57
N GLY A 193 -5.86 -20.69 12.73
CA GLY A 193 -6.74 -19.99 13.65
C GLY A 193 -7.50 -20.93 14.58
N LEU A 194 -7.84 -20.48 15.78
CA LEU A 194 -8.88 -21.10 16.61
C LEU A 194 -9.88 -20.04 17.03
N SER A 195 -11.17 -20.32 16.89
CA SER A 195 -12.28 -19.44 17.26
C SER A 195 -13.38 -20.22 17.94
N ASN A 196 -14.02 -19.64 18.96
CA ASN A 196 -15.23 -20.24 19.53
C ASN A 196 -16.38 -20.29 18.51
N LYS A 197 -16.55 -19.22 17.72
CA LYS A 197 -17.63 -19.09 16.73
C LYS A 197 -17.32 -19.83 15.43
N GLU A 198 -16.10 -19.69 14.90
CA GLU A 198 -15.73 -20.27 13.60
C GLU A 198 -15.01 -21.63 13.69
N GLY A 199 -14.65 -22.06 14.90
CA GLY A 199 -13.88 -23.28 15.15
C GLY A 199 -12.42 -23.15 14.76
N PHE A 200 -11.78 -24.28 14.50
CA PHE A 200 -10.44 -24.31 13.91
C PHE A 200 -10.46 -23.79 12.47
N TYR A 201 -9.57 -22.84 12.15
CA TYR A 201 -9.40 -22.26 10.84
C TYR A 201 -8.01 -22.57 10.29
N TYR A 202 -7.93 -22.94 9.02
CA TYR A 202 -6.68 -23.19 8.32
C TYR A 202 -6.76 -22.65 6.89
N GLU A 203 -5.77 -21.85 6.50
CA GLU A 203 -5.55 -21.41 5.12
C GLU A 203 -4.12 -21.72 4.69
N GLN A 204 -3.96 -22.26 3.48
CA GLN A 204 -2.66 -22.61 2.92
C GLN A 204 -2.46 -21.91 1.58
N PRO A 205 -1.78 -20.76 1.53
CA PRO A 205 -1.47 -20.13 0.25
C PRO A 205 -0.44 -20.95 -0.53
N ILE A 206 -0.73 -21.15 -1.81
CA ILE A 206 0.09 -21.85 -2.80
C ILE A 206 0.47 -20.81 -3.86
N PHE A 207 1.76 -20.54 -3.99
CA PHE A 207 2.29 -19.56 -4.92
C PHE A 207 2.93 -20.26 -6.12
N ILE A 208 2.58 -19.83 -7.33
CA ILE A 208 3.04 -20.39 -8.59
C ILE A 208 3.65 -19.24 -9.39
N ALA A 209 4.96 -19.32 -9.65
CA ALA A 209 5.70 -18.33 -10.42
C ALA A 209 6.61 -19.02 -11.42
N GLU A 210 6.00 -19.48 -12.52
CA GLU A 210 6.69 -20.19 -13.61
C GLU A 210 7.52 -19.25 -14.49
N GLN A 211 7.00 -18.04 -14.73
CA GLN A 211 7.62 -17.05 -15.62
C GLN A 211 7.76 -15.71 -14.89
N ASN A 212 8.73 -14.89 -15.30
CA ASN A 212 8.97 -13.59 -14.66
C ASN A 212 7.83 -12.58 -14.83
N TRP A 213 6.98 -12.77 -15.85
CA TRP A 213 5.90 -11.83 -16.18
C TRP A 213 4.56 -12.13 -15.49
N TRP A 214 4.38 -13.29 -14.83
CA TRP A 214 3.14 -13.58 -14.08
C TRP A 214 3.35 -14.50 -12.89
N ASP A 215 2.44 -14.43 -11.92
CA ASP A 215 2.26 -15.42 -10.86
C ASP A 215 0.79 -15.68 -10.57
N LEU A 216 0.55 -16.78 -9.87
CA LEU A 216 -0.75 -17.17 -9.36
C LEU A 216 -0.60 -17.56 -7.89
N GLU A 217 -1.40 -16.93 -7.04
CA GLU A 217 -1.55 -17.30 -5.64
C GLU A 217 -2.93 -17.95 -5.46
N ILE A 218 -2.98 -19.12 -4.84
CA ILE A 218 -4.23 -19.85 -4.54
C ILE A 218 -4.29 -20.09 -3.04
N LYS A 219 -5.37 -19.67 -2.40
CA LYS A 219 -5.59 -19.69 -0.95
C LYS A 219 -6.82 -20.54 -0.62
N PRO A 220 -6.72 -21.89 -0.65
CA PRO A 220 -7.72 -22.75 -0.05
C PRO A 220 -7.80 -22.50 1.45
N GLN A 221 -9.01 -22.35 1.97
CA GLN A 221 -9.26 -22.18 3.39
C GLN A 221 -10.44 -23.01 3.89
N ILE A 222 -10.34 -23.47 5.14
CA ILE A 222 -11.39 -24.17 5.86
C ILE A 222 -11.55 -23.57 7.26
N ARG A 223 -12.79 -23.36 7.68
CA ARG A 223 -13.21 -22.90 9.01
C ARG A 223 -14.18 -23.93 9.57
N ALA A 224 -13.75 -24.69 10.57
CA ALA A 224 -14.40 -25.93 11.01
C ALA A 224 -15.89 -25.78 11.34
N ASN A 225 -16.31 -24.67 11.96
CA ASN A 225 -17.72 -24.43 12.27
C ASN A 225 -18.41 -23.53 11.24
N ARG A 226 -17.66 -22.72 10.48
CA ARG A 226 -18.18 -21.74 9.53
C ARG A 226 -18.37 -22.31 8.13
N GLY A 227 -17.31 -22.75 7.46
CA GLY A 227 -17.39 -23.14 6.05
C GLY A 227 -16.05 -23.44 5.40
N ALA A 228 -16.02 -23.48 4.08
CA ALA A 228 -14.80 -23.64 3.31
C ALA A 228 -14.87 -22.83 2.01
N GLY A 229 -13.71 -22.41 1.52
CA GLY A 229 -13.59 -21.60 0.31
C GLY A 229 -12.21 -21.62 -0.29
N VAL A 230 -12.09 -20.95 -1.43
CA VAL A 230 -10.84 -20.73 -2.13
C VAL A 230 -10.84 -19.33 -2.71
N TYR A 231 -9.72 -18.64 -2.51
CA TYR A 231 -9.43 -17.36 -3.15
C TYR A 231 -8.21 -17.51 -4.03
N SER A 232 -8.15 -16.78 -5.13
CA SER A 232 -7.00 -16.79 -5.99
C SER A 232 -6.70 -15.40 -6.51
N THR A 233 -5.41 -15.07 -6.58
CA THR A 233 -4.89 -13.82 -7.11
C THR A 233 -3.91 -14.13 -8.22
N PHE A 234 -4.27 -13.79 -9.45
CA PHE A 234 -3.37 -13.82 -10.60
C PHE A 234 -2.74 -12.43 -10.76
N ARG A 235 -1.42 -12.33 -10.83
CA ARG A 235 -0.70 -11.05 -11.04
C ARG A 235 0.12 -11.17 -12.32
N PHE A 236 0.12 -10.13 -13.15
CA PHE A 236 0.89 -10.10 -14.38
C PHE A 236 1.48 -8.72 -14.68
N VAL A 237 2.57 -8.72 -15.44
CA VAL A 237 3.25 -7.56 -16.01
C VAL A 237 3.40 -7.88 -17.49
N ASP A 238 2.61 -7.24 -18.33
CA ASP A 238 2.62 -7.46 -19.78
C ASP A 238 3.64 -6.56 -20.50
N SER A 239 4.08 -5.46 -19.88
CA SER A 239 5.17 -4.61 -20.38
C SER A 239 5.89 -3.85 -19.26
N SER A 240 6.94 -3.07 -19.59
CA SER A 240 7.62 -2.21 -18.62
C SER A 240 6.76 -1.07 -18.07
N ILE A 241 5.63 -0.77 -18.70
CA ILE A 241 4.72 0.34 -18.38
C ILE A 241 3.32 -0.13 -17.96
N SER A 242 3.08 -1.45 -17.90
CA SER A 242 1.77 -2.00 -17.63
C SER A 242 1.81 -3.24 -16.73
N LYS A 243 0.80 -3.35 -15.86
CA LYS A 243 0.65 -4.45 -14.90
C LYS A 243 -0.81 -4.62 -14.53
N GLY A 244 -1.18 -5.81 -14.12
CA GLY A 244 -2.52 -6.08 -13.62
C GLY A 244 -2.59 -7.19 -12.59
N SER A 245 -3.74 -7.27 -11.92
CA SER A 245 -4.09 -8.38 -11.04
C SER A 245 -5.57 -8.72 -11.13
N LEU A 246 -5.88 -10.00 -11.03
CA LEU A 246 -7.23 -10.52 -10.94
C LEU A 246 -7.34 -11.35 -9.66
N THR A 247 -8.09 -10.85 -8.69
CA THR A 247 -8.45 -11.60 -7.49
C THR A 247 -9.87 -12.12 -7.66
N ALA A 248 -10.09 -13.41 -7.49
CA ALA A 248 -11.43 -14.00 -7.48
C ALA A 248 -11.54 -15.02 -6.35
N GLY A 249 -12.75 -15.23 -5.85
CA GLY A 249 -12.93 -16.18 -4.76
C GLY A 249 -14.36 -16.65 -4.57
N TYR A 250 -14.45 -17.75 -3.82
CA TYR A 250 -15.70 -18.39 -3.46
C TYR A 250 -15.59 -19.02 -2.07
N PHE A 251 -16.56 -18.78 -1.21
CA PHE A 251 -16.68 -19.38 0.11
C PHE A 251 -18.12 -19.86 0.35
N LYS A 252 -18.28 -21.04 0.94
CA LYS A 252 -19.58 -21.64 1.25
C LYS A 252 -19.71 -21.89 2.75
N GLU A 253 -20.77 -21.34 3.32
CA GLU A 253 -21.14 -21.52 4.72
C GLU A 253 -21.78 -22.89 4.98
N LYS A 254 -21.54 -23.43 6.17
CA LYS A 254 -22.28 -24.55 6.75
C LYS A 254 -23.69 -24.09 7.12
N GLU A 255 -24.64 -25.02 7.06
CA GLU A 255 -26.05 -24.72 7.34
C GLU A 255 -26.25 -24.18 8.76
N SER A 256 -25.63 -24.80 9.76
CA SER A 256 -25.72 -24.35 11.15
C SER A 256 -25.23 -22.91 11.32
N TYR A 257 -24.04 -22.58 10.80
CA TYR A 257 -23.48 -21.23 10.93
C TYR A 257 -24.34 -20.17 10.23
N PHE A 258 -24.83 -20.48 9.03
CA PHE A 258 -25.70 -19.60 8.26
C PHE A 258 -27.00 -19.26 9.01
N LEU A 259 -27.61 -20.26 9.66
CA LEU A 259 -28.83 -20.08 10.45
C LEU A 259 -28.54 -19.33 11.76
N ASP A 260 -27.54 -19.78 12.52
CA ASP A 260 -27.18 -19.23 13.84
C ASP A 260 -26.72 -17.77 13.75
N SER A 261 -25.93 -17.44 12.72
CA SER A 261 -25.45 -16.07 12.49
C SER A 261 -26.42 -15.19 11.70
N SER A 262 -27.58 -15.73 11.28
CA SER A 262 -28.59 -15.00 10.50
C SER A 262 -28.01 -14.22 9.32
N LEU A 263 -27.12 -14.87 8.56
CA LEU A 263 -26.48 -14.27 7.38
C LEU A 263 -27.49 -14.10 6.24
N ALA A 264 -27.27 -13.07 5.41
CA ALA A 264 -28.05 -12.86 4.19
C ALA A 264 -27.72 -13.93 3.12
N ASN A 265 -26.45 -14.28 2.98
CA ASN A 265 -25.96 -15.19 1.95
C ASN A 265 -25.29 -16.44 2.54
N LYS A 266 -25.57 -17.60 1.97
CA LYS A 266 -24.88 -18.87 2.30
C LYS A 266 -23.59 -19.08 1.50
N LYS A 267 -23.44 -18.35 0.39
CA LYS A 267 -22.29 -18.42 -0.51
C LYS A 267 -21.77 -17.01 -0.71
N HIS A 268 -20.48 -16.80 -0.57
CA HIS A 268 -19.83 -15.52 -0.80
C HIS A 268 -18.89 -15.66 -1.99
N TYR A 269 -19.03 -14.79 -2.98
CA TYR A 269 -18.23 -14.82 -4.19
C TYR A 269 -18.07 -13.44 -4.79
N GLY A 270 -17.00 -13.27 -5.54
CA GLY A 270 -16.68 -12.02 -6.18
C GLY A 270 -15.36 -12.07 -6.93
N PHE A 271 -15.06 -10.96 -7.57
CA PHE A 271 -13.79 -10.69 -8.18
C PHE A 271 -13.41 -9.20 -8.06
N ASN A 272 -12.12 -8.95 -8.16
CA ASN A 272 -11.53 -7.63 -8.33
C ASN A 272 -10.45 -7.72 -9.40
N PHE A 273 -10.57 -6.90 -10.45
CA PHE A 273 -9.59 -6.77 -11.51
C PHE A 273 -8.97 -5.37 -11.46
N LEU A 274 -7.66 -5.33 -11.22
CA LEU A 274 -6.86 -4.12 -11.25
C LEU A 274 -5.98 -4.15 -12.49
N TYR A 275 -5.90 -3.04 -13.21
CA TYR A 275 -4.97 -2.89 -14.33
C TYR A 275 -4.50 -1.45 -14.44
N GLU A 276 -3.20 -1.27 -14.62
CA GLU A 276 -2.56 0.03 -14.76
C GLU A 276 -1.67 0.00 -15.99
N ASN A 277 -1.78 1.03 -16.83
CA ASN A 277 -0.88 1.26 -17.95
C ASN A 277 -0.55 2.76 -18.02
N SER A 278 0.74 3.09 -17.95
CA SER A 278 1.23 4.47 -17.92
C SER A 278 1.55 5.06 -19.30
N ASP A 279 1.34 4.33 -20.40
CA ASP A 279 1.39 4.87 -21.76
C ASP A 279 0.59 4.01 -22.77
N PHE A 280 -0.70 3.81 -22.49
CA PHE A 280 -1.54 2.93 -23.28
C PHE A 280 -1.74 3.43 -24.73
N ALA A 281 -1.73 4.75 -24.95
CA ALA A 281 -1.98 5.32 -26.27
C ALA A 281 -0.87 4.92 -27.25
N ASN A 282 0.40 5.13 -26.86
CA ASN A 282 1.53 4.73 -27.70
C ASN A 282 1.67 3.21 -27.78
N GLN A 283 1.50 2.50 -26.65
CA GLN A 283 1.67 1.05 -26.63
C GLN A 283 0.63 0.29 -27.45
N TRP A 284 -0.65 0.66 -27.34
CA TRP A 284 -1.75 -0.10 -27.95
C TRP A 284 -2.02 0.29 -29.40
N PHE A 285 -1.73 1.55 -29.77
CA PHE A 285 -1.97 2.06 -31.12
C PHE A 285 -0.70 2.24 -31.97
N ASP A 286 0.47 1.88 -31.43
CA ASP A 286 1.77 2.02 -32.11
C ASP A 286 2.02 3.47 -32.58
N THR A 287 1.78 4.42 -31.68
CA THR A 287 1.95 5.86 -31.92
C THR A 287 3.18 6.42 -31.21
N SER A 288 3.54 7.65 -31.55
CA SER A 288 4.64 8.40 -30.92
C SER A 288 4.15 9.78 -30.45
N PHE A 289 3.06 9.80 -29.70
CA PHE A 289 2.53 11.03 -29.13
C PHE A 289 3.47 11.55 -28.03
N GLU A 290 3.73 12.86 -28.04
CA GLU A 290 4.58 13.53 -27.03
C GLU A 290 3.86 13.66 -25.67
N GLY A 291 2.53 13.63 -25.66
CA GLY A 291 1.73 13.69 -24.44
C GLY A 291 1.79 12.41 -23.62
N GLN A 292 1.47 12.55 -22.34
CA GLN A 292 1.36 11.44 -21.40
C GLN A 292 -0.02 10.81 -21.51
N SER A 293 -0.09 9.49 -21.61
CA SER A 293 -1.36 8.76 -21.58
C SER A 293 -1.41 7.84 -20.37
N GLY A 294 -2.59 7.63 -19.81
CA GLY A 294 -2.76 6.73 -18.67
C GLY A 294 -4.07 5.97 -18.75
N LEU A 295 -4.04 4.72 -18.31
CA LEU A 295 -5.21 3.87 -18.19
C LEU A 295 -5.17 3.15 -16.85
N TYR A 296 -6.25 3.30 -16.09
CA TYR A 296 -6.44 2.70 -14.79
C TYR A 296 -7.80 1.99 -14.78
N MET A 297 -7.80 0.71 -14.43
CA MET A 297 -9.00 -0.10 -14.25
C MET A 297 -9.01 -0.70 -12.84
N ASP A 298 -10.15 -0.58 -12.18
CA ASP A 298 -10.44 -1.16 -10.87
C ASP A 298 -11.88 -1.65 -10.92
N ILE A 299 -12.06 -2.88 -11.42
CA ILE A 299 -13.36 -3.48 -11.73
C ILE A 299 -13.65 -4.54 -10.68
N VAL A 300 -14.64 -4.25 -9.84
CA VAL A 300 -14.99 -5.05 -8.67
C VAL A 300 -16.46 -5.44 -8.70
N ASN A 301 -16.73 -6.71 -8.44
CA ASN A 301 -18.10 -7.19 -8.24
C ASN A 301 -18.08 -8.34 -7.23
N MET A 302 -18.94 -8.27 -6.23
CA MET A 302 -19.15 -9.31 -5.24
C MET A 302 -20.60 -9.29 -4.79
N ASN A 303 -21.05 -10.36 -4.15
CA ASN A 303 -22.42 -10.48 -3.69
C ASN A 303 -22.66 -9.97 -2.26
N ASP A 304 -21.61 -9.83 -1.45
CA ASP A 304 -21.72 -9.51 -0.02
C ASP A 304 -20.38 -8.92 0.51
N VAL A 305 -20.44 -8.09 1.55
CA VAL A 305 -19.27 -7.58 2.30
C VAL A 305 -18.45 -8.71 2.92
N ASP A 306 -19.07 -9.85 3.25
CA ASP A 306 -18.37 -11.01 3.78
C ASP A 306 -17.33 -11.59 2.80
N TYR A 307 -17.49 -11.37 1.48
CA TYR A 307 -16.45 -11.72 0.51
C TYR A 307 -15.12 -11.03 0.83
N ILE A 308 -15.15 -9.73 1.17
CA ILE A 308 -13.95 -8.95 1.48
C ILE A 308 -13.32 -9.48 2.78
N ASN A 309 -14.13 -9.64 3.83
CA ASN A 309 -13.71 -10.12 5.14
C ASN A 309 -13.05 -11.52 5.07
N LEU A 310 -13.53 -12.38 4.17
CA LEU A 310 -13.02 -13.75 4.00
C LEU A 310 -11.82 -13.82 3.05
N SER A 311 -11.66 -12.85 2.13
CA SER A 311 -10.57 -12.81 1.14
C SER A 311 -9.21 -12.39 1.73
N THR A 312 -9.21 -11.71 2.87
CA THR A 312 -8.03 -11.14 3.53
C THR A 312 -7.75 -11.78 4.88
N ASN A 313 -6.47 -11.89 5.21
CA ASN A 313 -5.99 -12.34 6.51
C ASN A 313 -5.71 -11.17 7.47
N ASP A 314 -5.69 -9.94 6.96
CA ASP A 314 -5.42 -8.74 7.75
C ASP A 314 -6.72 -8.20 8.36
N THR A 315 -7.07 -8.70 9.55
CA THR A 315 -8.24 -8.24 10.29
C THR A 315 -8.06 -6.84 10.91
N THR A 316 -6.91 -6.18 10.72
CA THR A 316 -6.68 -4.81 11.20
C THR A 316 -7.24 -3.76 10.23
N LYS A 317 -7.58 -4.17 8.99
CA LYS A 317 -8.09 -3.31 7.91
C LYS A 317 -9.42 -3.82 7.38
N ASN A 318 -10.40 -4.02 8.25
CA ASN A 318 -11.74 -4.41 7.80
C ASN A 318 -12.38 -3.24 7.03
N VAL A 319 -12.78 -3.52 5.79
CA VAL A 319 -13.39 -2.54 4.90
C VAL A 319 -14.86 -2.37 5.31
N THR A 320 -15.26 -1.15 5.64
CA THR A 320 -16.64 -0.79 5.98
C THR A 320 -17.47 -0.34 4.80
N ALA A 321 -16.95 -0.48 3.58
CA ALA A 321 -17.62 -0.06 2.37
C ALA A 321 -18.86 -0.94 2.13
N THR A 322 -20.03 -0.35 2.33
CA THR A 322 -21.33 -0.90 1.90
C THR A 322 -21.56 -0.72 0.40
N GLN A 323 -20.79 0.18 -0.23
CA GLN A 323 -20.87 0.49 -1.64
C GLN A 323 -19.56 0.10 -2.34
N LEU A 324 -19.70 -0.61 -3.46
CA LEU A 324 -18.60 -0.94 -4.37
C LEU A 324 -18.57 0.07 -5.51
N LEU A 325 -17.36 0.48 -5.89
CA LEU A 325 -17.09 1.31 -7.05
C LEU A 325 -16.19 0.55 -8.02
N SER A 326 -16.74 0.17 -9.17
CA SER A 326 -15.96 -0.19 -10.33
C SER A 326 -15.62 1.06 -11.14
N ARG A 327 -14.37 1.24 -11.51
CA ARG A 327 -13.92 2.40 -12.29
C ARG A 327 -12.94 2.04 -13.40
N VAL A 328 -13.11 2.69 -14.54
CA VAL A 328 -12.11 2.74 -15.62
C VAL A 328 -11.84 4.20 -15.91
N ASN A 329 -10.59 4.62 -15.77
CA ASN A 329 -10.16 5.98 -16.03
C ASN A 329 -9.09 5.94 -17.11
N THR A 330 -9.26 6.74 -18.14
CA THR A 330 -8.25 6.95 -19.16
C THR A 330 -8.06 8.44 -19.39
N PHE A 331 -6.82 8.85 -19.65
CA PHE A 331 -6.52 10.22 -19.99
C PHE A 331 -5.39 10.31 -21.01
N TYR A 332 -5.36 11.45 -21.69
CA TYR A 332 -4.25 11.94 -22.48
C TYR A 332 -3.97 13.38 -22.07
N ASN A 333 -2.72 13.69 -21.76
CA ASN A 333 -2.30 14.95 -21.18
C ASN A 333 -1.08 15.52 -21.91
N THR A 334 -1.10 16.82 -22.14
CA THR A 334 0.03 17.59 -22.69
C THR A 334 0.34 18.76 -21.75
N ASP A 335 1.31 19.62 -22.09
CA ASP A 335 1.59 20.84 -21.32
C ASP A 335 0.41 21.83 -21.27
N ASN A 336 -0.53 21.66 -22.20
CA ASN A 336 -1.51 22.65 -22.60
C ASN A 336 -2.95 22.14 -22.41
N ASP A 337 -3.19 20.89 -22.78
CA ASP A 337 -4.51 20.29 -22.87
C ASP A 337 -4.54 18.91 -22.20
N TYR A 338 -5.64 18.64 -21.51
CA TYR A 338 -5.96 17.37 -20.87
C TYR A 338 -7.32 16.86 -21.40
N ILE A 339 -7.36 15.60 -21.80
CA ILE A 339 -8.59 14.90 -22.16
C ILE A 339 -8.68 13.63 -21.30
N GLY A 340 -9.78 13.48 -20.58
CA GLY A 340 -10.07 12.33 -19.74
C GLY A 340 -11.41 11.69 -20.12
N ALA A 341 -11.48 10.37 -20.00
CA ALA A 341 -12.73 9.63 -19.95
C ALA A 341 -12.76 8.75 -18.70
N TYR A 342 -13.84 8.84 -17.94
CA TYR A 342 -14.03 8.15 -16.68
C TYR A 342 -15.33 7.36 -16.72
N PHE A 343 -15.25 6.13 -16.28
CA PHE A 343 -16.37 5.20 -16.21
C PHE A 343 -16.52 4.80 -14.76
N LYS A 344 -17.65 5.14 -14.11
CA LYS A 344 -17.91 4.81 -12.71
C LYS A 344 -19.22 4.02 -12.58
N TYR A 345 -19.10 2.79 -12.11
CA TYR A 345 -20.21 1.90 -11.83
C TYR A 345 -20.29 1.59 -10.33
N TYR A 346 -21.42 1.87 -9.71
CA TYR A 346 -21.71 1.72 -8.31
C TYR A 346 -22.61 0.52 -8.06
N LYS A 347 -22.30 -0.25 -7.02
CA LYS A 347 -23.15 -1.32 -6.51
C LYS A 347 -23.24 -1.21 -5.00
N ASP A 348 -24.43 -0.92 -4.48
CA ASP A 348 -24.73 -1.00 -3.07
C ASP A 348 -25.01 -2.45 -2.68
N LEU A 349 -24.27 -2.96 -1.69
CA LEU A 349 -24.39 -4.32 -1.17
C LEU A 349 -25.51 -4.50 -0.15
N THR A 350 -26.15 -3.40 0.27
CA THR A 350 -27.28 -3.41 1.21
C THR A 350 -28.64 -3.49 0.53
N LEU A 351 -28.70 -3.30 -0.79
CA LEU A 351 -29.94 -3.32 -1.59
C LEU A 351 -30.16 -4.69 -2.25
N ASP A 352 -31.44 -5.11 -2.31
CA ASP A 352 -31.85 -6.32 -3.05
C ASP A 352 -31.63 -6.20 -4.56
N SER A 353 -31.80 -4.98 -5.10
CA SER A 353 -31.55 -4.63 -6.50
C SER A 353 -30.91 -3.26 -6.61
N ASN A 354 -30.03 -3.09 -7.60
CA ASN A 354 -29.34 -1.84 -7.93
C ASN A 354 -29.88 -1.18 -9.21
N GLU A 355 -31.05 -1.60 -9.71
CA GLU A 355 -31.64 -1.06 -10.95
C GLU A 355 -31.90 0.46 -10.90
N ASN A 356 -32.17 1.00 -9.71
CA ASN A 356 -32.39 2.43 -9.48
C ASN A 356 -31.08 3.20 -9.16
N THR A 357 -29.96 2.50 -8.98
CA THR A 357 -28.67 3.10 -8.60
C THR A 357 -28.10 3.87 -9.78
N LEU A 358 -27.88 5.17 -9.61
CA LEU A 358 -27.34 6.03 -10.66
C LEU A 358 -25.87 5.71 -10.95
N GLN A 359 -25.56 5.50 -12.23
CA GLN A 359 -24.23 5.23 -12.77
C GLN A 359 -23.71 6.44 -13.53
N ASN A 360 -22.40 6.61 -13.66
CA ASN A 360 -21.80 7.68 -14.47
C ASN A 360 -20.86 7.09 -15.52
N LEU A 361 -21.41 6.83 -16.72
CA LEU A 361 -20.81 5.97 -17.76
C LEU A 361 -21.22 6.42 -19.17
N PRO A 362 -20.37 7.10 -19.96
CA PRO A 362 -19.09 7.72 -19.59
C PRO A 362 -19.24 9.14 -19.01
N SER A 363 -18.21 9.57 -18.30
CA SER A 363 -17.89 10.98 -18.03
C SER A 363 -16.70 11.38 -18.90
N ILE A 364 -16.84 12.42 -19.71
CA ILE A 364 -15.78 12.97 -20.57
C ILE A 364 -15.36 14.31 -20.00
N HIS A 365 -14.06 14.57 -19.91
CA HIS A 365 -13.50 15.80 -19.37
C HIS A 365 -12.44 16.35 -20.32
N TYR A 366 -12.57 17.61 -20.66
CA TYR A 366 -11.55 18.38 -21.35
C TYR A 366 -11.13 19.54 -20.45
N HIS A 367 -9.83 19.73 -20.30
CA HIS A 367 -9.27 20.84 -19.55
C HIS A 367 -8.13 21.50 -20.34
N ARG A 368 -8.22 22.81 -20.50
CA ARG A 368 -7.14 23.67 -21.00
C ARG A 368 -6.43 24.27 -19.80
N TYR A 369 -5.14 23.98 -19.64
CA TYR A 369 -4.34 24.54 -18.55
C TYR A 369 -4.23 26.06 -18.64
N LEU A 370 -3.84 26.67 -17.52
CA LEU A 370 -3.70 28.11 -17.39
C LEU A 370 -2.74 28.64 -18.45
N ASP A 371 -3.27 29.53 -19.28
CA ASP A 371 -2.54 30.19 -20.35
C ASP A 371 -2.78 31.70 -20.25
N SER A 372 -1.90 32.47 -20.86
CA SER A 372 -1.89 33.91 -20.74
C SER A 372 -1.72 34.62 -22.07
N PHE A 373 -2.22 35.85 -22.13
CA PHE A 373 -1.90 36.78 -23.19
C PHE A 373 -1.80 38.19 -22.61
N LEU A 374 -1.22 39.12 -23.39
CA LEU A 374 -0.85 40.47 -22.93
C LEU A 374 0.06 40.38 -21.69
N ASP A 375 1.28 39.87 -21.84
CA ASP A 375 2.32 39.88 -20.79
C ASP A 375 1.87 39.38 -19.40
N ASN A 376 1.06 38.31 -19.34
CA ASN A 376 0.50 37.73 -18.11
C ASN A 376 -0.53 38.59 -17.34
N TYR A 377 -1.00 39.70 -17.93
CA TYR A 377 -2.09 40.49 -17.35
C TYR A 377 -3.43 39.77 -17.45
N PHE A 378 -3.66 39.04 -18.55
CA PHE A 378 -4.87 38.26 -18.76
C PHE A 378 -4.56 36.77 -18.72
N LEU A 379 -5.24 36.05 -17.83
CA LEU A 379 -5.13 34.61 -17.68
C LEU A 379 -6.49 33.95 -17.94
N TYR A 380 -6.47 32.80 -18.58
CA TYR A 380 -7.66 31.99 -18.77
C TYR A 380 -7.35 30.50 -18.62
N ASN A 381 -8.36 29.74 -18.26
CA ASN A 381 -8.40 28.30 -18.41
C ASN A 381 -9.82 27.89 -18.80
N ILE A 382 -9.99 26.65 -19.26
CA ILE A 382 -11.29 26.14 -19.69
C ILE A 382 -11.44 24.74 -19.13
N ASP A 383 -12.59 24.48 -18.49
CA ASP A 383 -12.98 23.16 -18.03
C ASP A 383 -14.31 22.78 -18.66
N VAL A 384 -14.36 21.65 -19.35
CA VAL A 384 -15.59 21.12 -19.97
C VAL A 384 -15.77 19.69 -19.54
N LYS A 385 -16.91 19.37 -18.91
CA LYS A 385 -17.20 18.03 -18.42
C LYS A 385 -18.59 17.59 -18.85
N SER A 386 -18.70 16.45 -19.51
CA SER A 386 -19.97 15.84 -19.88
C SER A 386 -20.15 14.51 -19.16
N ASN A 387 -21.18 14.39 -18.33
CA ASN A 387 -21.51 13.20 -17.55
C ASN A 387 -22.75 12.53 -18.14
N ASN A 388 -22.64 11.26 -18.52
CA ASN A 388 -23.79 10.44 -18.86
C ASN A 388 -24.25 9.66 -17.63
N TYR A 389 -25.30 10.15 -16.99
CA TYR A 389 -25.97 9.50 -15.87
C TYR A 389 -26.97 8.47 -16.38
N TYR A 390 -26.71 7.21 -16.03
CA TYR A 390 -27.48 6.05 -16.50
C TYR A 390 -27.94 5.19 -15.33
N ARG A 391 -29.15 4.62 -15.41
CA ARG A 391 -29.67 3.53 -14.59
C ARG A 391 -30.70 2.73 -15.38
N ASP A 392 -30.99 1.53 -14.90
CA ASP A 392 -31.90 0.60 -15.59
C ASP A 392 -33.37 1.02 -15.39
N VAL A 393 -33.71 1.49 -14.20
CA VAL A 393 -35.04 2.00 -13.85
C VAL A 393 -34.92 3.41 -13.29
N GLY A 394 -35.66 4.35 -13.89
CA GLY A 394 -35.64 5.77 -13.55
C GLY A 394 -35.17 6.65 -14.70
N LYS A 395 -34.91 7.93 -14.40
CA LYS A 395 -34.51 8.93 -15.41
C LYS A 395 -33.01 8.85 -15.69
N ASN A 396 -32.62 8.97 -16.95
CA ASN A 396 -31.23 9.12 -17.39
C ASN A 396 -30.99 10.56 -17.85
N ALA A 397 -29.77 11.05 -17.70
CA ALA A 397 -29.43 12.43 -18.07
C ALA A 397 -28.01 12.53 -18.64
N ILE A 398 -27.85 13.28 -19.72
CA ILE A 398 -26.54 13.74 -20.18
C ILE A 398 -26.39 15.19 -19.74
N GLN A 399 -25.48 15.44 -18.81
CA GLN A 399 -25.23 16.74 -18.22
C GLN A 399 -23.85 17.24 -18.63
N THR A 400 -23.79 18.38 -19.31
CA THR A 400 -22.55 18.98 -19.79
C THR A 400 -22.33 20.34 -19.13
N ASP A 401 -21.24 20.44 -18.38
CA ASP A 401 -20.75 21.62 -17.68
C ASP A 401 -19.60 22.27 -18.46
N ILE A 402 -19.58 23.59 -18.50
CA ILE A 402 -18.51 24.43 -19.05
C ILE A 402 -18.19 25.49 -18.01
N ASN A 403 -16.93 25.61 -17.61
CA ASN A 403 -16.44 26.62 -16.68
C ASN A 403 -15.21 27.32 -17.27
N ILE A 404 -15.28 28.64 -17.39
CA ILE A 404 -14.25 29.49 -17.99
C ILE A 404 -13.99 30.67 -17.05
N PRO A 405 -13.00 30.58 -16.15
CA PRO A 405 -12.54 31.70 -15.36
C PRO A 405 -11.57 32.57 -16.18
N LEU A 406 -11.91 33.85 -16.31
CA LEU A 406 -11.10 34.89 -16.93
C LEU A 406 -10.53 35.78 -15.84
N THR A 407 -9.21 35.90 -15.75
CA THR A 407 -8.54 36.67 -14.70
C THR A 407 -7.79 37.85 -15.32
N LEU A 408 -8.08 39.05 -14.86
CA LEU A 408 -7.27 40.24 -15.08
C LEU A 408 -6.51 40.55 -13.79
N GLN A 409 -5.19 40.52 -13.82
CA GLN A 409 -4.37 40.75 -12.63
C GLN A 409 -3.26 41.76 -12.89
N THR A 410 -2.86 42.49 -11.86
CA THR A 410 -1.67 43.34 -11.86
C THR A 410 -1.11 43.47 -10.46
N SER A 411 0.18 43.80 -10.37
CA SER A 411 0.82 44.19 -9.13
C SER A 411 1.02 45.71 -9.11
N LEU A 412 0.90 46.31 -7.93
CA LEU A 412 1.06 47.74 -7.66
C LEU A 412 2.15 47.94 -6.62
N PHE A 413 2.77 49.13 -6.63
CA PHE A 413 3.80 49.52 -5.66
C PHE A 413 4.94 48.50 -5.59
N ASP A 414 5.66 48.25 -6.69
CA ASP A 414 6.81 47.32 -6.71
C ASP A 414 6.47 45.94 -6.07
N GLU A 415 5.32 45.37 -6.45
CA GLU A 415 4.81 44.05 -6.00
C GLU A 415 4.33 43.98 -4.53
N PHE A 416 4.26 45.10 -3.80
CA PHE A 416 3.71 45.12 -2.45
C PHE A 416 2.20 44.82 -2.40
N MET A 417 1.47 45.04 -3.48
CA MET A 417 0.03 44.86 -3.53
C MET A 417 -0.39 44.19 -4.84
N ASN A 418 -1.13 43.10 -4.74
CA ASN A 418 -1.67 42.38 -5.88
C ASN A 418 -3.18 42.63 -5.99
N VAL A 419 -3.61 43.01 -7.18
CA VAL A 419 -5.02 43.23 -7.51
C VAL A 419 -5.40 42.24 -8.60
N SER A 420 -6.48 41.48 -8.37
CA SER A 420 -6.99 40.52 -9.32
C SER A 420 -8.51 40.63 -9.43
N TYR A 421 -9.00 40.77 -10.66
CA TYR A 421 -10.41 40.67 -11.00
C TYR A 421 -10.62 39.38 -11.79
N LYS A 422 -11.49 38.51 -11.30
CA LYS A 422 -11.83 37.25 -11.94
C LYS A 422 -13.31 37.23 -12.30
N SER A 423 -13.60 36.93 -13.56
CA SER A 423 -14.94 36.70 -14.09
C SER A 423 -15.11 35.21 -14.36
N TYR A 424 -16.06 34.57 -13.70
CA TYR A 424 -16.37 33.16 -13.87
C TYR A 424 -17.54 33.04 -14.84
N ILE A 425 -17.32 32.42 -15.99
CA ILE A 425 -18.39 32.09 -16.94
C ILE A 425 -18.68 30.61 -16.79
N TYR A 426 -19.88 30.29 -16.33
CA TYR A 426 -20.35 28.94 -16.12
C TYR A 426 -21.57 28.67 -16.98
N ALA A 427 -21.64 27.51 -17.62
CA ALA A 427 -22.82 27.05 -18.33
C ALA A 427 -23.01 25.55 -18.13
N GLN A 428 -24.26 25.12 -18.03
CA GLN A 428 -24.65 23.73 -17.87
C GLN A 428 -25.86 23.42 -18.73
N HIS A 429 -25.81 22.30 -19.43
CA HIS A 429 -26.93 21.78 -20.21
C HIS A 429 -27.24 20.36 -19.78
N THR A 430 -28.50 20.07 -19.46
CA THR A 430 -28.95 18.71 -19.12
C THR A 430 -30.00 18.24 -20.12
N ALA A 431 -29.69 17.15 -20.82
CA ALA A 431 -30.61 16.44 -21.68
C ALA A 431 -31.11 15.16 -21.00
N PHE A 432 -32.42 15.01 -20.87
CA PHE A 432 -33.03 13.84 -20.25
C PHE A 432 -33.45 12.80 -21.29
N ASN A 433 -33.25 11.53 -20.95
CA ASN A 433 -33.75 10.39 -21.72
C ASN A 433 -34.43 9.41 -20.75
N ALA A 434 -35.59 8.87 -21.11
CA ALA A 434 -36.34 7.94 -20.25
C ALA A 434 -36.45 6.55 -20.89
N LYS A 435 -36.28 5.51 -20.06
CA LYS A 435 -36.83 4.17 -20.28
C LYS A 435 -37.76 3.87 -19.11
N GLU A 436 -38.98 4.40 -19.14
CA GLU A 436 -39.97 4.15 -18.08
C GLU A 436 -41.02 3.14 -18.55
N ASN A 437 -41.23 2.08 -17.77
CA ASN A 437 -42.35 1.15 -17.93
C ASN A 437 -43.65 1.68 -17.28
N ILE A 438 -43.55 2.70 -16.42
CA ILE A 438 -44.67 3.41 -15.81
C ILE A 438 -44.37 4.90 -15.98
N VAL A 439 -45.17 5.59 -16.78
CA VAL A 439 -45.09 7.04 -16.97
C VAL A 439 -45.38 7.71 -15.63
N THR A 440 -44.36 8.25 -14.97
CA THR A 440 -44.57 9.21 -13.88
C THR A 440 -45.04 10.53 -14.48
N ALA A 441 -45.88 11.27 -13.76
CA ALA A 441 -46.47 12.52 -14.26
C ALA A 441 -45.45 13.67 -14.45
N ASP A 442 -44.20 13.48 -14.00
CA ASP A 442 -43.14 14.48 -14.09
C ASP A 442 -42.24 14.18 -15.31
N GLU A 443 -42.61 14.77 -16.45
CA GLU A 443 -41.73 14.84 -17.63
C GLU A 443 -40.62 15.87 -17.34
N TYR A 444 -39.36 15.46 -17.46
CA TYR A 444 -38.22 16.39 -17.31
C TYR A 444 -37.87 16.94 -18.69
N ASN A 445 -38.14 18.22 -18.90
CA ASN A 445 -37.72 18.91 -20.11
C ASN A 445 -36.20 19.11 -20.10
N ASN A 446 -35.56 19.09 -21.27
CA ASN A 446 -34.15 19.48 -21.35
C ASN A 446 -33.99 20.90 -20.83
N GLY A 447 -32.91 21.16 -20.09
CA GLY A 447 -32.68 22.45 -19.46
C GLY A 447 -31.30 23.00 -19.78
N PHE A 448 -31.21 24.33 -19.78
CA PHE A 448 -29.95 25.06 -19.88
C PHE A 448 -29.85 26.05 -18.72
N PHE A 449 -28.65 26.19 -18.18
CA PHE A 449 -28.30 27.17 -17.15
C PHE A 449 -27.00 27.85 -17.57
N ALA A 450 -26.91 29.17 -17.43
CA ALA A 450 -25.68 29.91 -17.57
C ALA A 450 -25.60 31.01 -16.53
N ARG A 451 -24.42 31.20 -15.97
CA ARG A 451 -24.14 32.23 -14.98
C ARG A 451 -22.81 32.90 -15.27
N ASN A 452 -22.79 34.20 -15.04
CA ASN A 452 -21.57 34.94 -14.86
C ASN A 452 -21.54 35.54 -13.46
N TYR A 453 -20.46 35.32 -12.73
CA TYR A 453 -20.24 35.92 -11.41
C TYR A 453 -18.77 36.33 -11.28
N HIS A 454 -18.49 37.16 -10.28
CA HIS A 454 -17.24 37.89 -10.23
C HIS A 454 -16.56 37.78 -8.87
N SER A 455 -15.25 37.92 -8.88
CA SER A 455 -14.46 38.06 -7.66
C SER A 455 -13.40 39.13 -7.84
N LEU A 456 -13.29 40.01 -6.84
CA LEU A 456 -12.22 40.99 -6.71
C LEU A 456 -11.34 40.58 -5.52
N THR A 457 -10.06 40.38 -5.77
CA THR A 457 -9.07 40.06 -4.73
C THR A 457 -8.05 41.19 -4.62
N LEU A 458 -7.80 41.61 -3.39
CA LEU A 458 -6.73 42.51 -3.01
C LEU A 458 -5.87 41.79 -1.97
N SER A 459 -4.59 41.59 -2.25
CA SER A 459 -3.69 40.89 -1.34
C SER A 459 -2.30 41.52 -1.27
N SER A 460 -1.58 41.21 -0.20
CA SER A 460 -0.20 41.63 0.01
C SER A 460 0.57 40.47 0.65
N GLN A 461 1.77 40.22 0.15
CA GLN A 461 2.69 39.26 0.73
C GLN A 461 3.96 39.98 1.16
N LEU A 462 4.30 39.89 2.44
CA LEU A 462 5.47 40.51 3.04
C LEU A 462 6.43 39.41 3.48
N THR A 463 7.64 39.43 2.95
CA THR A 463 8.70 38.49 3.33
C THR A 463 9.84 39.24 4.00
N ARG A 464 10.25 38.79 5.18
CA ARG A 464 11.40 39.34 5.89
C ARG A 464 12.27 38.22 6.46
N ALA A 465 13.55 38.23 6.08
CA ALA A 465 14.57 37.40 6.71
C ALA A 465 15.12 38.10 7.96
N TYR A 466 15.21 37.35 9.05
CA TYR A 466 15.92 37.66 10.29
C TYR A 466 17.14 36.73 10.41
N ASP A 467 17.95 36.89 11.45
CA ASP A 467 19.19 36.13 11.62
C ASP A 467 18.97 34.60 11.63
N ASP A 468 17.93 34.13 12.33
CA ASP A 468 17.66 32.70 12.52
C ASP A 468 16.38 32.19 11.81
N ILE A 469 15.52 33.11 11.34
CA ILE A 469 14.20 32.77 10.77
C ILE A 469 13.84 33.64 9.57
N THR A 470 13.08 33.08 8.63
CA THR A 470 12.40 33.84 7.58
C THR A 470 10.91 33.88 7.88
N HIS A 471 10.34 35.08 7.97
CA HIS A 471 8.91 35.29 8.21
C HIS A 471 8.25 35.73 6.91
N VAL A 472 7.23 34.98 6.49
CA VAL A 472 6.35 35.34 5.38
C VAL A 472 4.96 35.60 5.96
N ILE A 473 4.36 36.73 5.62
CA ILE A 473 2.99 37.08 5.97
C ILE A 473 2.24 37.32 4.67
N ASP A 474 1.08 36.69 4.52
CA ASP A 474 0.18 36.89 3.40
C ASP A 474 -1.21 37.22 3.93
N PHE A 475 -1.78 38.32 3.46
CA PHE A 475 -3.09 38.78 3.92
C PHE A 475 -3.82 39.47 2.79
N GLY A 476 -5.15 39.42 2.85
CA GLY A 476 -5.96 40.00 1.80
C GLY A 476 -7.45 39.91 2.06
N GLY A 477 -8.18 40.52 1.14
CA GLY A 477 -9.62 40.46 1.05
C GLY A 477 -10.04 39.94 -0.32
N ARG A 478 -11.01 39.04 -0.35
CA ARG A 478 -11.68 38.60 -1.56
C ARG A 478 -13.17 38.92 -1.45
N TYR A 479 -13.64 39.81 -2.30
CA TYR A 479 -15.07 40.07 -2.45
C TYR A 479 -15.61 39.26 -3.63
N GLN A 480 -16.67 38.51 -3.40
CA GLN A 480 -17.38 37.75 -4.43
C GLN A 480 -18.78 38.33 -4.56
N PHE A 481 -19.22 38.56 -5.80
CA PHE A 481 -20.54 39.11 -6.08
C PHE A 481 -21.14 38.46 -7.32
N ALA A 482 -22.48 38.35 -7.31
CA ALA A 482 -23.25 37.79 -8.40
C ALA A 482 -23.20 38.69 -9.64
N GLY A 483 -23.42 38.10 -10.82
CA GLY A 483 -23.54 38.83 -12.08
C GLY A 483 -24.86 38.49 -12.76
N SER A 484 -24.80 38.00 -13.99
CA SER A 484 -25.99 37.66 -14.78
C SER A 484 -26.26 36.15 -14.76
N GLU A 485 -27.53 35.77 -14.71
CA GLU A 485 -28.00 34.39 -14.80
C GLU A 485 -29.02 34.24 -15.92
N LEU A 486 -29.00 33.08 -16.57
CA LEU A 486 -29.93 32.68 -17.60
C LEU A 486 -30.27 31.21 -17.36
N GLU A 487 -31.55 30.89 -17.34
CA GLU A 487 -32.04 29.53 -17.14
C GLU A 487 -33.22 29.24 -18.07
N ASP A 488 -33.36 27.98 -18.46
CA ASP A 488 -34.44 27.47 -19.31
C ASP A 488 -34.72 25.99 -19.00
N GLY A 489 -35.92 25.53 -19.36
CA GLY A 489 -36.37 24.15 -19.19
C GLY A 489 -36.28 23.67 -17.74
N TYR A 490 -35.63 22.52 -17.52
CA TYR A 490 -35.50 21.91 -16.19
C TYR A 490 -35.00 22.86 -15.09
N TYR A 491 -34.07 23.77 -15.41
CA TYR A 491 -33.54 24.68 -14.40
C TYR A 491 -34.56 25.75 -14.00
N ASP A 492 -35.21 26.39 -14.97
CA ASP A 492 -36.27 27.37 -14.69
C ASP A 492 -37.50 26.71 -14.00
N GLU A 493 -37.96 25.58 -14.54
CA GLU A 493 -39.14 24.89 -14.02
C GLU A 493 -38.96 24.35 -12.60
N LYS A 494 -37.74 23.94 -12.23
CA LYS A 494 -37.46 23.33 -10.92
C LYS A 494 -36.76 24.27 -9.95
N ARG A 495 -36.35 25.48 -10.35
CA ARG A 495 -35.66 26.45 -9.49
C ARG A 495 -36.34 26.64 -8.14
N ASP A 496 -37.61 27.06 -8.16
CA ASP A 496 -38.34 27.41 -6.93
C ASP A 496 -38.55 26.18 -6.03
N TYR A 497 -38.64 24.98 -6.61
CA TYR A 497 -38.80 23.74 -5.87
C TYR A 497 -37.48 23.22 -5.31
N CYS A 498 -36.41 23.18 -6.11
CA CYS A 498 -35.11 22.60 -5.76
C CYS A 498 -34.16 23.55 -5.02
N SER A 499 -34.44 24.86 -5.04
CA SER A 499 -33.75 25.83 -4.17
C SER A 499 -34.07 25.61 -2.69
N ILE A 500 -35.24 25.06 -2.36
CA ILE A 500 -35.65 24.75 -0.99
C ILE A 500 -34.79 23.59 -0.43
N LYS A 501 -34.02 23.85 0.64
CA LYS A 501 -33.10 22.87 1.26
C LYS A 501 -33.77 21.52 1.59
N ALA A 502 -35.02 21.53 2.03
CA ALA A 502 -35.77 20.30 2.36
C ALA A 502 -36.09 19.43 1.13
N ASN A 503 -36.19 20.01 -0.06
CA ASN A 503 -36.55 19.32 -1.29
C ASN A 503 -35.34 18.80 -2.06
N LYS A 504 -34.12 19.21 -1.71
CA LYS A 504 -32.89 18.82 -2.43
C LYS A 504 -32.65 17.30 -2.47
N THR A 505 -33.25 16.55 -1.55
CA THR A 505 -33.16 15.07 -1.51
C THR A 505 -34.23 14.36 -2.34
N GLU A 506 -35.20 15.10 -2.89
CA GLU A 506 -36.27 14.52 -3.69
C GLU A 506 -35.77 14.13 -5.10
N PRO A 507 -36.29 13.04 -5.71
CA PRO A 507 -35.84 12.56 -7.03
C PRO A 507 -35.92 13.60 -8.15
N ILE A 508 -36.80 14.60 -8.02
CA ILE A 508 -36.96 15.69 -8.98
C ILE A 508 -35.79 16.67 -8.99
N CYS A 509 -35.03 16.75 -7.91
CA CYS A 509 -33.86 17.63 -7.75
C CYS A 509 -32.53 16.88 -7.92
N GLU A 510 -32.55 15.59 -8.22
CA GLU A 510 -31.34 14.75 -8.30
C GLU A 510 -30.30 15.26 -9.31
N PHE A 511 -30.76 15.92 -10.38
CA PHE A 511 -29.91 16.53 -11.41
C PHE A 511 -29.74 18.05 -11.26
N TYR A 512 -30.36 18.66 -10.25
CA TYR A 512 -30.25 20.07 -9.93
C TYR A 512 -29.08 20.29 -8.96
N ASN A 513 -27.88 20.42 -9.52
CA ASN A 513 -26.62 20.63 -8.80
C ASN A 513 -26.08 22.06 -8.87
N ILE A 514 -26.93 23.03 -9.27
CA ILE A 514 -26.61 24.46 -9.20
C ILE A 514 -26.73 24.94 -7.75
N ALA A 515 -25.67 25.56 -7.24
CA ALA A 515 -25.67 26.27 -5.96
C ALA A 515 -25.63 27.77 -6.22
N ASP A 516 -26.33 28.55 -5.42
CA ASP A 516 -26.32 30.01 -5.52
C ASP A 516 -24.94 30.56 -5.13
N ILE A 517 -24.56 31.67 -5.78
CA ILE A 517 -23.30 32.35 -5.46
C ILE A 517 -23.56 33.28 -4.29
N GLU A 518 -23.04 32.89 -3.13
CA GLU A 518 -23.07 33.74 -1.95
C GLU A 518 -22.25 35.02 -2.21
N GLU A 519 -22.92 36.17 -2.07
CA GLU A 519 -22.26 37.46 -2.07
C GLU A 519 -21.56 37.65 -0.72
N ASN A 520 -20.23 37.57 -0.72
CA ASN A 520 -19.46 37.60 0.52
C ASN A 520 -18.11 38.31 0.38
N MET A 521 -17.64 38.86 1.51
CA MET A 521 -16.27 39.31 1.70
C MET A 521 -15.53 38.29 2.56
N GLN A 522 -14.51 37.66 2.00
CA GLN A 522 -13.58 36.83 2.75
C GLN A 522 -12.35 37.68 3.13
N LEU A 523 -12.08 37.79 4.42
CA LEU A 523 -10.80 38.29 4.94
C LEU A 523 -9.94 37.12 5.35
N TYR A 524 -8.66 37.15 4.98
CA TYR A 524 -7.73 36.10 5.34
C TYR A 524 -6.37 36.67 5.77
N PHE A 525 -5.71 35.92 6.63
CA PHE A 525 -4.35 36.14 7.09
C PHE A 525 -3.66 34.79 7.19
N SER A 526 -2.48 34.67 6.63
CA SER A 526 -1.60 33.52 6.79
C SER A 526 -0.19 33.98 7.14
N GLN A 527 0.51 33.21 7.98
CA GLN A 527 1.91 33.45 8.28
C GLN A 527 2.69 32.15 8.29
N TYR A 528 3.94 32.25 7.83
CA TYR A 528 4.90 31.15 7.79
C TYR A 528 6.19 31.60 8.46
N LEU A 529 6.73 30.76 9.32
CA LEU A 529 8.09 30.91 9.85
C LEU A 529 8.92 29.74 9.34
N TYR A 530 10.03 30.04 8.68
CA TYR A 530 11.01 29.06 8.22
C TYR A 530 12.30 29.23 9.00
N ASP A 531 13.00 28.13 9.27
CA ASP A 531 14.38 28.19 9.76
C ASP A 531 15.37 28.51 8.62
N ILE A 532 16.66 28.64 8.96
CA ILE A 532 17.74 28.89 8.00
C ILE A 532 17.93 27.81 6.93
N SER A 533 17.37 26.61 7.12
CA SER A 533 17.41 25.51 6.16
C SER A 533 16.20 25.49 5.21
N GLY A 534 15.24 26.40 5.43
CA GLY A 534 13.98 26.45 4.70
C GLY A 534 12.91 25.50 5.25
N LYS A 535 13.10 24.92 6.43
CA LYS A 535 12.12 24.05 7.07
C LYS A 535 11.07 24.91 7.77
N GLN A 536 9.79 24.63 7.51
CA GLN A 536 8.67 25.30 8.17
C GLN A 536 8.65 24.98 9.67
N ILE A 537 8.69 26.04 10.49
CA ILE A 537 8.52 26.00 11.95
C ILE A 537 7.05 26.22 12.29
N VAL A 538 6.43 27.26 11.72
CA VAL A 538 5.02 27.62 11.96
C VAL A 538 4.35 27.86 10.63
N TYR A 539 3.15 27.32 10.47
CA TYR A 539 2.14 27.80 9.55
C TYR A 539 0.88 28.12 10.36
N HIS A 540 0.33 29.31 10.16
CA HIS A 540 -0.90 29.72 10.83
C HIS A 540 -1.79 30.48 9.85
N LYS A 541 -3.06 30.08 9.75
CA LYS A 541 -4.08 30.68 8.89
C LYS A 541 -5.29 31.08 9.73
N LEU A 542 -5.80 32.27 9.45
CA LEU A 542 -7.08 32.79 9.92
C LEU A 542 -7.90 33.19 8.70
N SER A 543 -9.15 32.74 8.62
CA SER A 543 -10.07 33.15 7.56
C SER A 543 -11.48 33.36 8.09
N GLN A 544 -12.08 34.48 7.70
CA GLN A 544 -13.43 34.86 8.08
C GLN A 544 -14.21 35.28 6.83
N ASN A 545 -15.41 34.73 6.67
CA ASN A 545 -16.34 35.15 5.64
C ASN A 545 -17.43 36.04 6.25
N PHE A 546 -17.78 37.12 5.56
CA PHE A 546 -18.90 38.00 5.87
C PHE A 546 -19.89 37.91 4.72
N SER A 547 -21.09 37.43 4.98
CA SER A 547 -22.16 37.28 3.99
C SER A 547 -22.99 38.55 3.91
N TYR A 548 -23.38 38.95 2.70
CA TYR A 548 -24.26 40.09 2.45
C TYR A 548 -25.65 39.69 1.94
N GLU A 549 -26.00 38.39 2.04
CA GLU A 549 -27.33 37.91 1.66
C GLU A 549 -28.39 38.23 2.72
N ASP A 550 -29.62 38.50 2.28
CA ASP A 550 -30.77 38.77 3.16
C ASP A 550 -31.21 37.56 4.01
N ALA A 551 -30.73 36.35 3.69
CA ALA A 551 -31.15 35.08 4.31
C ALA A 551 -29.95 34.21 4.72
N GLY A 552 -29.46 34.37 5.95
CA GLY A 552 -28.35 33.56 6.46
C GLY A 552 -27.66 34.20 7.67
N SER A 553 -26.51 33.64 8.05
CA SER A 553 -25.61 34.31 8.99
C SER A 553 -24.88 35.43 8.28
N GLU A 554 -24.89 36.65 8.84
CA GLU A 554 -24.04 37.74 8.36
C GLU A 554 -22.55 37.40 8.52
N VAL A 555 -22.20 36.52 9.47
CA VAL A 555 -20.82 36.16 9.80
C VAL A 555 -20.64 34.66 9.69
N GLY A 556 -19.97 34.23 8.62
CA GLY A 556 -19.63 32.82 8.41
C GLY A 556 -18.71 32.25 9.49
N GLU A 557 -18.30 30.99 9.33
CA GLU A 557 -17.43 30.35 10.31
C GLU A 557 -16.01 30.94 10.28
N LEU A 558 -15.43 31.19 11.46
CA LEU A 558 -14.01 31.54 11.59
C LEU A 558 -13.18 30.27 11.51
N GLU A 559 -12.35 30.15 10.48
CA GLU A 559 -11.34 29.11 10.37
C GLU A 559 -10.04 29.58 11.05
N ASN A 560 -9.51 28.76 11.96
CA ASN A 560 -8.16 28.88 12.49
C ASN A 560 -7.42 27.56 12.28
N GLU A 561 -6.33 27.61 11.52
CA GLU A 561 -5.46 26.47 11.27
C GLU A 561 -4.04 26.80 11.73
N LEU A 562 -3.42 25.90 12.48
CA LEU A 562 -2.08 26.04 13.03
C LEU A 562 -1.33 24.72 12.86
N ASP A 563 -0.20 24.76 12.16
CA ASP A 563 0.82 23.72 12.15
C ASP A 563 2.10 24.26 12.80
N TYR A 564 2.49 23.68 13.93
CA TYR A 564 3.63 24.11 14.71
C TYR A 564 4.62 22.98 14.96
N GLN A 565 5.77 23.08 14.30
CA GLN A 565 6.95 22.28 14.57
C GLN A 565 7.70 22.83 15.79
N ILE A 566 7.33 22.38 16.99
CA ILE A 566 7.91 22.84 18.27
C ILE A 566 9.42 22.53 18.34
N ASN A 567 9.83 21.37 17.83
CA ASN A 567 11.23 20.97 17.63
C ASN A 567 11.29 19.81 16.61
N ASP A 568 12.46 19.29 16.28
CA ASP A 568 12.61 18.20 15.28
C ASP A 568 11.84 16.91 15.58
N SER A 569 11.46 16.68 16.84
CA SER A 569 10.75 15.47 17.27
C SER A 569 9.27 15.71 17.58
N LEU A 570 8.83 16.95 17.84
CA LEU A 570 7.47 17.25 18.31
C LEU A 570 6.77 18.24 17.36
N ASN A 571 5.60 17.84 16.87
CA ASN A 571 4.72 18.65 16.03
C ASN A 571 3.32 18.69 16.65
N PHE A 572 2.69 19.88 16.59
CA PHE A 572 1.30 20.10 16.96
C PHE A 572 0.54 20.70 15.77
N TYR A 573 -0.54 20.05 15.38
CA TYR A 573 -1.45 20.52 14.35
C TYR A 573 -2.84 20.73 14.95
N ASN A 574 -3.45 21.87 14.63
CA ASN A 574 -4.82 22.20 14.96
C ASN A 574 -5.53 22.80 13.74
N ASN A 575 -6.79 22.44 13.54
CA ASN A 575 -7.69 23.11 12.62
C ASN A 575 -9.09 23.19 13.24
N MET A 576 -9.60 24.40 13.43
CA MET A 576 -10.88 24.65 14.07
C MET A 576 -11.74 25.64 13.30
N PHE A 577 -13.04 25.41 13.36
CA PHE A 577 -14.08 26.23 12.74
C PHE A 577 -15.07 26.65 13.81
N TYR A 578 -15.20 27.96 14.04
CA TYR A 578 -16.12 28.51 15.03
C TYR A 578 -17.33 29.13 14.35
N ASN A 579 -18.53 28.70 14.74
CA ASN A 579 -19.79 29.21 14.23
C ASN A 579 -20.36 30.25 15.21
N TYR A 580 -20.51 31.49 14.74
CA TYR A 580 -20.96 32.61 15.58
C TYR A 580 -22.45 32.53 15.92
N ASP A 581 -23.30 32.07 15.01
CA ASP A 581 -24.74 31.93 15.25
C ASP A 581 -25.01 30.91 16.35
N GLU A 582 -24.33 29.77 16.28
CA GLU A 582 -24.48 28.66 17.21
C GLU A 582 -23.66 28.86 18.50
N ASN A 583 -22.81 29.90 18.55
CA ASN A 583 -21.86 30.16 19.63
C ASN A 583 -20.99 28.94 19.99
N ALA A 584 -20.64 28.11 19.00
CA ALA A 584 -20.01 26.82 19.19
C ALA A 584 -19.05 26.45 18.05
N PHE A 585 -18.10 25.55 18.31
CA PHE A 585 -17.26 24.98 17.25
C PHE A 585 -18.09 24.04 16.37
N SER A 586 -18.04 24.23 15.07
CA SER A 586 -18.62 23.27 14.11
C SER A 586 -17.66 22.13 13.83
N LYS A 587 -16.35 22.40 13.84
CA LYS A 587 -15.27 21.42 13.66
C LYS A 587 -14.07 21.80 14.52
N ASN A 588 -13.40 20.79 15.06
CA ASN A 588 -12.13 20.97 15.74
C ASN A 588 -11.31 19.69 15.58
N PHE A 589 -10.14 19.80 14.98
CA PHE A 589 -9.21 18.68 14.81
C PHE A 589 -7.88 19.05 15.44
N ASN A 590 -7.39 18.19 16.33
CA ASN A 590 -6.09 18.33 16.98
C ASN A 590 -5.27 17.09 16.69
N LYS A 591 -3.97 17.27 16.48
CA LYS A 591 -3.01 16.18 16.33
C LYS A 591 -1.68 16.56 16.97
N ILE A 592 -1.16 15.67 17.81
CA ILE A 592 0.18 15.76 18.38
C ILE A 592 0.98 14.58 17.82
N LEU A 593 2.14 14.88 17.23
CA LEU A 593 3.08 13.91 16.72
C LEU A 593 4.40 14.04 17.48
N TYR A 594 4.88 12.94 18.06
CA TYR A 594 6.19 12.86 18.68
C TYR A 594 6.99 11.69 18.10
N THR A 595 8.09 11.97 17.41
CA THR A 595 8.93 10.97 16.76
C THR A 595 10.39 11.15 17.11
N ASN A 596 11.02 10.09 17.63
CA ASN A 596 12.46 9.99 17.84
C ASN A 596 12.95 8.56 17.51
N SER A 597 14.19 8.22 17.88
CA SER A 597 14.76 6.90 17.61
C SER A 597 14.06 5.72 18.32
N SER A 598 13.40 5.98 19.44
CA SER A 598 12.75 4.98 20.31
C SER A 598 11.23 5.05 20.27
N PHE A 599 10.64 6.22 20.07
CA PHE A 599 9.20 6.46 20.15
C PHE A 599 8.69 7.08 18.86
N ASP A 600 7.54 6.61 18.43
CA ASP A 600 6.71 7.21 17.40
C ASP A 600 5.28 7.21 17.98
N ILE A 601 4.82 8.41 18.36
CA ILE A 601 3.57 8.65 19.09
C ILE A 601 2.72 9.59 18.25
N SER A 602 1.47 9.22 18.03
CA SER A 602 0.46 10.05 17.38
C SER A 602 -0.81 10.04 18.23
N LEU A 603 -1.24 11.21 18.68
CA LEU A 603 -2.52 11.40 19.34
C LEU A 603 -3.34 12.39 18.51
N SER A 604 -4.55 12.02 18.11
CA SER A 604 -5.46 12.94 17.43
C SER A 604 -6.86 12.90 18.02
N HIS A 605 -7.51 14.06 18.02
CA HIS A 605 -8.91 14.22 18.38
C HIS A 605 -9.62 14.95 17.24
N MET A 606 -10.73 14.38 16.77
CA MET A 606 -11.61 14.96 15.78
C MET A 606 -12.96 15.22 16.42
N TYR A 607 -13.45 16.44 16.33
CA TYR A 607 -14.79 16.85 16.73
C TYR A 607 -15.49 17.51 15.54
N LYS A 608 -16.75 17.15 15.31
CA LYS A 608 -17.63 17.80 14.33
C LYS A 608 -19.05 17.85 14.87
N ASN A 609 -19.68 19.01 14.79
CA ASN A 609 -21.10 19.21 15.04
C ASN A 609 -21.76 19.71 13.75
N SER A 610 -22.78 18.99 13.31
CA SER A 610 -23.59 19.35 12.13
C SER A 610 -24.75 20.28 12.46
N PHE A 611 -25.02 20.53 13.74
CA PHE A 611 -26.17 21.31 14.23
C PHE A 611 -27.54 20.80 13.76
N LEU A 612 -27.58 19.57 13.25
CA LEU A 612 -28.83 18.90 12.89
C LEU A 612 -29.55 18.36 14.13
N PRO A 613 -30.88 18.20 14.09
CA PRO A 613 -31.61 17.53 15.16
C PRO A 613 -31.12 16.09 15.36
N TYR A 614 -31.03 15.65 16.62
CA TYR A 614 -30.70 14.27 16.93
C TYR A 614 -31.80 13.31 16.42
N THR A 615 -31.39 12.24 15.75
CA THR A 615 -32.29 11.15 15.34
C THR A 615 -31.75 9.80 15.79
N VAL A 616 -32.62 8.79 15.91
CA VAL A 616 -32.22 7.43 16.33
C VAL A 616 -31.16 6.80 15.40
N LYS A 617 -31.09 7.24 14.14
CA LYS A 617 -30.11 6.74 13.14
C LYS A 617 -28.89 7.66 12.95
N THR A 618 -28.97 8.92 13.37
CA THR A 618 -27.97 9.94 13.03
C THR A 618 -27.71 10.85 14.22
N SER A 619 -26.48 10.78 14.76
CA SER A 619 -25.98 11.73 15.76
C SER A 619 -25.45 12.98 15.05
N PRO A 620 -25.82 14.19 15.49
CA PRO A 620 -25.31 15.41 14.90
C PRO A 620 -23.86 15.69 15.27
N ILE A 621 -23.39 15.09 16.37
CA ILE A 621 -22.03 15.19 16.88
C ILE A 621 -21.25 13.94 16.52
N THR A 622 -20.02 14.15 16.09
CA THR A 622 -19.00 13.14 15.83
C THR A 622 -17.76 13.53 16.63
N SER A 623 -17.30 12.66 17.52
CA SER A 623 -16.13 12.91 18.37
C SER A 623 -15.28 11.64 18.47
N TYR A 624 -14.09 11.66 17.88
CA TYR A 624 -13.20 10.51 17.78
C TYR A 624 -11.81 10.81 18.32
N VAL A 625 -11.26 9.88 19.09
CA VAL A 625 -9.86 9.92 19.55
C VAL A 625 -9.11 8.73 18.96
N THR A 626 -7.95 9.01 18.38
CA THR A 626 -7.03 7.99 17.86
C THR A 626 -5.68 8.16 18.54
N SER A 627 -5.25 7.10 19.21
CA SER A 627 -3.99 7.05 19.96
C SER A 627 -3.11 5.96 19.36
N THR A 628 -1.92 6.29 18.90
CA THR A 628 -0.92 5.34 18.41
C THR A 628 0.40 5.56 19.13
N ILE A 629 1.00 4.49 19.65
CA ILE A 629 2.31 4.49 20.29
C ILE A 629 3.09 3.30 19.75
N ASN A 630 4.18 3.59 19.05
CA ASN A 630 5.19 2.62 18.64
C ASN A 630 6.43 2.86 19.48
N TYR A 631 6.85 1.86 20.26
CA TYR A 631 8.00 1.95 21.15
C TYR A 631 9.05 0.89 20.80
N LYS A 632 10.23 1.34 20.38
CA LYS A 632 11.44 0.55 20.14
C LYS A 632 12.34 0.67 21.37
N TYR A 633 12.29 -0.31 22.28
CA TYR A 633 13.18 -0.35 23.44
C TYR A 633 14.65 -0.52 23.01
N ASN A 634 14.89 -1.36 22.00
CA ASN A 634 16.19 -1.51 21.33
C ASN A 634 16.00 -2.22 19.97
N LYS A 635 17.11 -2.62 19.32
CA LYS A 635 17.09 -3.36 18.03
C LYS A 635 16.34 -4.70 18.06
N ARG A 636 16.00 -5.22 19.25
CA ARG A 636 15.35 -6.53 19.44
C ARG A 636 13.92 -6.41 19.92
N TYR A 637 13.59 -5.46 20.78
CA TYR A 637 12.26 -5.39 21.42
C TYR A 637 11.51 -4.16 20.92
N SER A 638 10.30 -4.39 20.43
CA SER A 638 9.36 -3.35 20.04
C SER A 638 7.96 -3.65 20.54
N TYR A 639 7.22 -2.58 20.82
CA TYR A 639 5.86 -2.60 21.35
C TYR A 639 5.01 -1.66 20.51
N ARG A 640 3.75 -2.03 20.33
CA ARG A 640 2.76 -1.26 19.58
C ARG A 640 1.50 -1.15 20.41
N PHE A 641 0.95 0.04 20.48
CA PHE A 641 -0.37 0.30 21.05
C PHE A 641 -1.13 1.17 20.07
N ARG A 642 -2.35 0.79 19.73
CA ARG A 642 -3.28 1.62 18.95
C ARG A 642 -4.67 1.52 19.55
N GLN A 643 -5.36 2.64 19.67
CA GLN A 643 -6.75 2.68 20.13
C GLN A 643 -7.53 3.72 19.34
N ASP A 644 -8.67 3.29 18.79
CA ASP A 644 -9.65 4.17 18.16
C ASP A 644 -10.93 4.18 19.04
N TYR A 645 -11.35 5.36 19.50
CA TYR A 645 -12.45 5.52 20.45
C TYR A 645 -13.45 6.59 20.00
N ASP A 646 -14.73 6.25 20.02
CA ASP A 646 -15.86 7.15 19.78
C ASP A 646 -16.31 7.73 21.13
N LEU A 647 -16.04 9.02 21.36
CA LEU A 647 -16.39 9.71 22.61
C LEU A 647 -17.89 9.94 22.74
N GLU A 648 -18.61 10.18 21.65
CA GLU A 648 -20.06 10.41 21.69
C GLU A 648 -20.83 9.13 22.00
N ARG A 649 -20.44 8.01 21.38
CA ARG A 649 -21.08 6.72 21.60
C ARG A 649 -20.52 5.95 22.80
N ASN A 650 -19.49 6.50 23.45
CA ASN A 650 -18.74 5.82 24.51
C ASN A 650 -18.29 4.41 24.08
N GLU A 651 -17.81 4.31 22.83
CA GLU A 651 -17.65 3.04 22.11
C GLU A 651 -16.20 2.90 21.61
N LYS A 652 -15.55 1.79 21.97
CA LYS A 652 -14.21 1.46 21.47
C LYS A 652 -14.34 0.81 20.10
N LYS A 653 -13.82 1.46 19.05
CA LYS A 653 -13.88 0.98 17.66
C LYS A 653 -12.81 -0.07 17.36
N SER A 654 -11.58 0.19 17.81
CA SER A 654 -10.47 -0.75 17.68
C SER A 654 -9.49 -0.62 18.84
N LEU A 655 -8.78 -1.70 19.14
CA LEU A 655 -7.67 -1.74 20.09
C LEU A 655 -6.61 -2.73 19.61
N GLU A 656 -5.37 -2.31 19.52
CA GLU A 656 -4.23 -3.15 19.18
C GLU A 656 -3.17 -3.01 20.27
N ILE A 657 -2.70 -4.12 20.81
CA ILE A 657 -1.58 -4.19 21.75
C ILE A 657 -0.63 -5.27 21.25
N GLY A 658 0.48 -4.84 20.66
CA GLY A 658 1.48 -5.68 20.04
C GLY A 658 2.80 -5.68 20.80
N PHE A 659 3.43 -6.84 20.83
CA PHE A 659 4.80 -7.07 21.24
C PHE A 659 5.53 -7.79 20.10
N LEU A 660 6.75 -7.36 19.79
CA LEU A 660 7.59 -8.02 18.82
C LEU A 660 9.04 -8.07 19.29
N TYR A 661 9.54 -9.29 19.40
CA TYR A 661 10.94 -9.64 19.61
C TYR A 661 11.59 -10.06 18.31
N GLN A 662 12.68 -9.42 17.92
CA GLN A 662 13.40 -9.67 16.69
C GLN A 662 14.84 -10.09 16.98
N LYS A 663 15.26 -11.16 16.32
CA LYS A 663 16.63 -11.66 16.28
C LYS A 663 17.00 -11.90 14.82
N ARG A 664 18.31 -12.05 14.57
CA ARG A 664 18.83 -12.29 13.21
C ARG A 664 18.14 -13.47 12.52
N CYS A 665 17.97 -14.57 13.25
CA CYS A 665 17.46 -15.83 12.69
C CYS A 665 15.99 -16.12 12.98
N TRP A 666 15.31 -15.30 13.79
CA TRP A 666 13.88 -15.48 14.06
C TRP A 666 13.23 -14.23 14.63
N ASP A 667 11.92 -14.10 14.44
CA ASP A 667 11.07 -13.14 15.14
C ASP A 667 9.96 -13.86 15.91
N PHE A 668 9.60 -13.31 17.07
CA PHE A 668 8.46 -13.73 17.88
C PHE A 668 7.61 -12.52 18.23
N GLY A 669 6.31 -12.58 17.97
CA GLY A 669 5.39 -11.52 18.32
C GLY A 669 4.11 -12.04 18.95
N LEU A 670 3.51 -11.21 19.80
CA LEU A 670 2.20 -11.42 20.38
C LEU A 670 1.39 -10.15 20.18
N THR A 671 0.25 -10.23 19.51
CA THR A 671 -0.62 -9.07 19.29
C THR A 671 -2.04 -9.37 19.71
N TYR A 672 -2.56 -8.61 20.66
CA TYR A 672 -3.97 -8.58 20.99
C TYR A 672 -4.66 -7.54 20.11
N LEU A 673 -5.74 -7.92 19.45
CA LEU A 673 -6.52 -7.05 18.57
C LEU A 673 -8.00 -7.15 18.93
N GLU A 674 -8.65 -6.02 19.17
CA GLU A 674 -10.09 -5.89 19.13
C GLU A 674 -10.47 -5.05 17.92
N ASN A 675 -11.46 -5.50 17.17
CA ASN A 675 -11.95 -4.75 16.03
C ASN A 675 -13.45 -4.92 15.87
N ASN A 676 -14.15 -3.85 15.52
CA ASN A 676 -15.55 -3.88 15.15
C ASN A 676 -15.68 -4.03 13.62
N ARG A 677 -16.18 -5.18 13.15
CA ARG A 677 -16.37 -5.45 11.70
C ARG A 677 -17.84 -5.37 11.32
N PRO A 678 -18.18 -4.81 10.15
CA PRO A 678 -19.56 -4.82 9.67
C PRO A 678 -19.95 -6.23 9.17
N VAL A 679 -21.23 -6.57 9.32
CA VAL A 679 -21.87 -7.74 8.73
C VAL A 679 -23.24 -7.39 8.18
N LEU A 680 -23.67 -8.11 7.13
CA LEU A 680 -25.00 -7.97 6.57
C LEU A 680 -25.94 -9.02 7.19
N ASN A 681 -26.94 -8.56 7.95
CA ASN A 681 -27.94 -9.46 8.53
C ASN A 681 -29.12 -9.72 7.58
N LYS A 682 -29.95 -10.73 7.88
CA LYS A 682 -31.16 -11.10 7.12
C LYS A 682 -32.17 -9.97 6.85
N ASN A 683 -32.11 -8.87 7.61
CA ASN A 683 -33.02 -7.73 7.45
C ASN A 683 -32.42 -6.61 6.57
N GLY A 684 -31.26 -6.82 5.96
CA GLY A 684 -30.57 -5.81 5.15
C GLY A 684 -29.99 -4.65 5.96
N VAL A 685 -29.94 -4.77 7.29
CA VAL A 685 -29.37 -3.74 8.18
C VAL A 685 -27.90 -4.07 8.40
N SER A 686 -27.02 -3.08 8.18
CA SER A 686 -25.61 -3.17 8.57
C SER A 686 -25.53 -3.32 10.09
N ASP A 687 -25.16 -4.51 10.55
CA ASP A 687 -24.85 -4.80 11.94
C ASP A 687 -23.32 -4.87 12.11
N SER A 688 -22.82 -4.96 13.35
CA SER A 688 -21.39 -4.93 13.63
C SER A 688 -21.01 -5.99 14.67
N ILE A 689 -19.98 -6.77 14.39
CA ILE A 689 -19.46 -7.80 15.29
C ILE A 689 -18.14 -7.32 15.88
N TYR A 690 -18.07 -7.27 17.21
CA TYR A 690 -16.84 -7.05 17.94
C TYR A 690 -16.04 -8.33 18.04
N ASP A 691 -15.02 -8.43 17.21
CA ASP A 691 -14.09 -9.54 17.28
C ASP A 691 -12.91 -9.20 18.19
N ARG A 692 -12.37 -10.25 18.83
CA ARG A 692 -11.17 -10.18 19.66
C ARG A 692 -10.22 -11.29 19.23
N TYR A 693 -8.95 -10.96 19.02
CA TYR A 693 -7.94 -11.88 18.52
C TYR A 693 -6.64 -11.78 19.32
N ILE A 694 -5.95 -12.91 19.44
CA ILE A 694 -4.57 -13.01 19.87
C ILE A 694 -3.79 -13.60 18.69
N TYR A 695 -2.87 -12.82 18.14
CA TYR A 695 -1.95 -13.24 17.10
C TYR A 695 -0.62 -13.62 17.71
N VAL A 696 -0.11 -14.80 17.37
CA VAL A 696 1.23 -15.27 17.69
C VAL A 696 2.02 -15.33 16.39
N THR A 697 2.98 -14.42 16.25
CA THR A 697 3.88 -14.38 15.09
C THR A 697 5.14 -15.16 15.40
N ILE A 698 5.47 -16.14 14.56
CA ILE A 698 6.76 -16.83 14.56
C ILE A 698 7.30 -16.76 13.13
N ARG A 699 8.48 -16.16 12.95
CA ARG A 699 9.15 -16.11 11.65
C ARG A 699 10.55 -16.67 11.77
N LEU A 700 10.87 -17.73 11.03
CA LEU A 700 12.21 -18.31 10.99
C LEU A 700 12.96 -17.71 9.80
N LYS A 701 14.07 -17.00 10.02
CA LYS A 701 14.83 -16.33 8.95
C LYS A 701 16.03 -17.19 8.54
N PRO A 702 16.30 -17.36 7.23
CA PRO A 702 15.66 -16.68 6.09
C PRO A 702 14.44 -17.41 5.49
N ILE A 703 13.98 -18.53 6.07
CA ILE A 703 12.86 -19.35 5.55
C ILE A 703 11.58 -18.51 5.33
N MET A 704 11.33 -17.54 6.21
CA MET A 704 10.18 -16.65 6.21
C MET A 704 10.67 -15.20 6.15
N LYS A 705 10.10 -14.40 5.24
CA LYS A 705 10.42 -12.97 5.09
C LYS A 705 9.58 -12.09 6.03
N GLN A 706 9.92 -10.81 6.02
CA GLN A 706 9.25 -9.76 6.78
C GLN A 706 8.29 -9.00 5.86
N ASP A 707 7.05 -9.46 5.78
CA ASP A 707 6.07 -9.01 4.78
C ASP A 707 5.19 -7.85 5.31
N GLY A 708 5.52 -7.28 6.47
CA GLY A 708 4.71 -6.24 7.14
C GLY A 708 3.35 -6.72 7.70
N GLY A 709 2.82 -7.85 7.25
CA GLY A 709 1.60 -8.47 7.78
C GLY A 709 1.81 -9.29 9.06
N LEU A 710 0.74 -9.46 9.83
CA LEU A 710 0.65 -10.44 10.91
C LEU A 710 0.72 -11.85 10.30
N SER A 711 1.93 -12.41 10.18
CA SER A 711 2.12 -13.82 9.85
C SER A 711 2.08 -14.65 11.14
N GLY A 712 1.42 -15.81 11.12
CA GLY A 712 1.50 -16.79 12.22
C GLY A 712 0.17 -17.40 12.65
N PHE A 713 0.16 -17.89 13.90
CA PHE A 713 -0.98 -18.53 14.54
C PHE A 713 -1.91 -17.46 15.11
N VAL A 714 -3.22 -17.69 15.00
CA VAL A 714 -4.27 -16.76 15.42
C VAL A 714 -5.20 -17.47 16.38
N TYR A 715 -5.63 -16.80 17.42
CA TYR A 715 -6.62 -17.28 18.36
C TYR A 715 -7.67 -16.21 18.55
N ARG A 716 -8.86 -16.41 17.97
CA ARG A 716 -10.03 -15.57 18.18
C ARG A 716 -10.68 -15.90 19.51
N LEU A 717 -10.70 -14.91 20.40
CA LEU A 717 -11.38 -14.97 21.68
C LEU A 717 -12.91 -14.91 21.46
N PRO A 718 -13.72 -15.47 22.40
CA PRO A 718 -15.18 -15.35 22.36
C PRO A 718 -15.64 -13.90 22.25
N ASP A 719 -16.84 -13.69 21.71
CA ASP A 719 -17.44 -12.36 21.62
C ASP A 719 -17.89 -11.91 23.04
N ARG A 720 -17.96 -10.59 23.30
CA ARG A 720 -18.24 -10.05 24.65
C ARG A 720 -19.62 -10.44 25.19
N ASN A 721 -20.57 -10.77 24.31
CA ASN A 721 -21.95 -11.07 24.67
C ASN A 721 -22.21 -12.54 25.01
N GLU A 722 -21.22 -13.43 24.86
CA GLU A 722 -21.36 -14.86 25.21
C GLU A 722 -21.00 -15.17 26.67
N ILE A 723 -20.55 -14.17 27.44
CA ILE A 723 -20.24 -14.31 28.87
C ILE A 723 -21.24 -13.45 29.65
N ASN A 724 -22.49 -13.91 29.70
CA ASN A 724 -23.47 -13.54 30.72
C ASN A 724 -24.45 -14.68 30.92
#